data_AF-A0A8B7QNH1-F1
#
_entry.id   AF-A0A8B7QNH1-F1
#
_cell.length_a   1.000
_cell.length_b   1.000
_cell.length_c   1.000
_cell.angle_alpha   90.00
_cell.angle_beta   90.00
_cell.angle_gamma   90.00
#
_symmetry.space_group_name_H-M   'P 1'
#
loop_
_entity.id
_entity.type
_entity.pdbx_description
1 polymer ?
#
loop_
_entity_poly.entity_id
_entity_poly.type
_entity_poly.pdbx_seq_one_letter_code
_entity_poly.pdbx_strand_id
1 'polypeptide(L)'
;PEGIRMNKTVVVRTLNPENLGQNGVQREEVEAADLSDQVPDTESETRILLQGNPVAQMVEDAIDAERLEHLIVTPSGCGEQNMIGMTPTVIAVHYLDQTEQWNKFGPDKRQEALELIKKGYTQELSYRQPNKAFAAFLHRPSSTWLTAYVVKVFSLASNLIAIDSEVICGAVKWLILEKQKPDGVFQEDGPVISPQMIGGLRNAEEIGVSLTAFVVIALQEAKEICEGQVKSLEGSINKAGDFLEAQYENLRRPYTVAIAGYALAQLDKLHGSRLTKFLNTATEKNRWEEPGQRLYNVEATSYALLALLLLKDFDFVPPVVRWLNEQRYYGGGYGSTQATFMVFQALAQYQQDVPDHDDLNLDVSINLPSRSAPVVHRILWESASLLRSEETKENEAFTVTAKGKGQGTLSVVTMYHAKVKGRATCKKFDLRVNIRPAPEPVKKPQDANSTMYLEICTRYLGDNDATMSILDISMMTGFAPDIGDLNLLSSGTDRYISKYELNKAFTNKNTLIIYLDKISHSQEECLAFKVHRFFNVGLIQPGAVKVYSYYNLDKTCTQFYHPEKEDGMLSKLCHNEMCRCAEENCFMHHENEQVTWEDRLDKACEPGVDYVYKTVLHKKELSDDFDEYVMVIKQIIKSGTDEVQVGQERKFISHIKCRASLKLQEGKHYLTWGLSSDLWGRKPNISYIIGKDTWVELWPEADECQDQENQKLCQDLASFTENMIVFGCPN
;
A
#
# COMPACT_ATOMS: atom_id res chain seq x y z
N PRO A 1 9.18 -14.37 3.53
CA PRO A 1 8.84 -14.96 2.22
C PRO A 1 9.22 -14.01 1.09
N GLU A 2 9.47 -14.53 -0.11
CA GLU A 2 9.59 -13.70 -1.32
C GLU A 2 8.25 -12.99 -1.60
N GLY A 3 8.26 -11.95 -2.43
CA GLY A 3 7.06 -11.14 -2.75
C GLY A 3 6.81 -9.97 -1.80
N ILE A 4 5.69 -9.27 -2.02
CA ILE A 4 5.27 -8.10 -1.24
C ILE A 4 4.08 -8.50 -0.36
N ARG A 5 4.10 -8.14 0.92
CA ARG A 5 2.95 -8.34 1.81
C ARG A 5 1.82 -7.41 1.36
N MET A 6 0.68 -8.00 1.00
CA MET A 6 -0.50 -7.30 0.51
C MET A 6 -1.68 -7.57 1.44
N ASN A 7 -2.52 -6.54 1.64
CA ASN A 7 -3.78 -6.63 2.35
C ASN A 7 -4.90 -6.37 1.34
N LYS A 8 -5.81 -7.33 1.16
CA LYS A 8 -6.95 -7.22 0.23
C LYS A 8 -8.25 -7.21 1.02
N THR A 9 -9.00 -6.11 0.90
CA THR A 9 -10.35 -6.04 1.47
C THR A 9 -11.28 -6.88 0.60
N VAL A 10 -11.88 -7.91 1.19
CA VAL A 10 -12.82 -8.81 0.50
C VAL A 10 -14.21 -8.19 0.49
N VAL A 11 -14.70 -7.78 1.66
CA VAL A 11 -16.02 -7.16 1.78
C VAL A 11 -16.11 -6.25 3.01
N VAL A 12 -16.95 -5.21 2.90
CA VAL A 12 -17.46 -4.42 4.03
C VAL A 12 -18.98 -4.34 3.88
N ARG A 13 -19.74 -4.73 4.90
CA ARG A 13 -21.21 -4.75 4.90
C ARG A 13 -21.79 -4.15 6.18
N THR A 14 -22.91 -3.46 6.05
CA THR A 14 -23.74 -3.09 7.20
C THR A 14 -24.58 -4.27 7.66
N LEU A 15 -24.55 -4.56 8.96
CA LEU A 15 -25.49 -5.47 9.63
C LEU A 15 -26.63 -4.63 10.23
N ASN A 16 -27.85 -4.77 9.74
CA ASN A 16 -29.07 -4.17 10.29
C ASN A 16 -30.24 -5.14 10.04
N PRO A 17 -30.44 -6.15 10.91
CA PRO A 17 -31.42 -7.21 10.69
C PRO A 17 -32.87 -6.73 10.57
N GLU A 18 -33.21 -5.58 11.18
CA GLU A 18 -34.54 -4.98 11.11
C GLU A 18 -34.86 -4.45 9.71
N ASN A 19 -33.89 -3.84 9.04
CA ASN A 19 -34.09 -3.19 7.74
C ASN A 19 -33.59 -4.01 6.53
N LEU A 20 -32.58 -4.85 6.73
CA LEU A 20 -31.94 -5.63 5.67
C LEU A 20 -32.27 -7.13 5.76
N GLY A 21 -32.79 -7.58 6.90
CA GLY A 21 -33.13 -8.98 7.14
C GLY A 21 -34.52 -9.37 6.65
N GLN A 22 -34.69 -10.65 6.36
CA GLN A 22 -36.01 -11.25 6.16
C GLN A 22 -36.49 -11.78 7.52
N ASN A 23 -37.63 -11.29 8.02
CA ASN A 23 -38.18 -11.63 9.34
C ASN A 23 -37.18 -11.40 10.51
N GLY A 24 -36.42 -10.29 10.46
CA GLY A 24 -35.45 -9.94 11.52
C GLY A 24 -34.16 -10.78 11.51
N VAL A 25 -33.90 -11.49 10.41
CA VAL A 25 -32.66 -12.26 10.19
C VAL A 25 -32.00 -11.79 8.91
N GLN A 26 -30.80 -11.22 9.02
CA GLN A 26 -29.96 -10.86 7.88
C GLN A 26 -28.91 -11.93 7.65
N ARG A 27 -28.76 -12.37 6.41
CA ARG A 27 -27.76 -13.36 6.01
C ARG A 27 -26.88 -12.74 4.93
N GLU A 28 -25.58 -12.71 5.17
CA GLU A 28 -24.55 -12.22 4.26
C GLU A 28 -23.64 -13.38 3.85
N GLU A 29 -23.41 -13.54 2.55
CA GLU A 29 -22.45 -14.49 2.01
C GLU A 29 -21.16 -13.74 1.63
N VAL A 30 -20.03 -14.27 2.12
CA VAL A 30 -18.70 -13.71 1.88
C VAL A 30 -17.94 -14.68 1.00
N GLU A 31 -17.56 -14.22 -0.19
CA GLU A 31 -16.75 -14.97 -1.13
C GLU A 31 -15.28 -15.07 -0.66
N ALA A 32 -14.57 -16.11 -1.11
CA ALA A 32 -13.13 -16.21 -0.89
C ALA A 32 -12.39 -15.10 -1.65
N ALA A 33 -11.25 -14.64 -1.11
CA ALA A 33 -10.43 -13.65 -1.79
C ALA A 33 -9.83 -14.26 -3.07
N ASP A 34 -9.82 -13.51 -4.18
CA ASP A 34 -9.00 -13.89 -5.34
C ASP A 34 -7.52 -13.67 -5.00
N LEU A 35 -6.81 -14.77 -4.75
CA LEU A 35 -5.37 -14.80 -4.43
C LEU A 35 -4.56 -15.37 -5.60
N SER A 36 -4.97 -15.12 -6.84
CA SER A 36 -4.27 -15.59 -8.05
C SER A 36 -2.80 -15.17 -8.14
N ASP A 37 -2.43 -14.09 -7.48
CA ASP A 37 -1.07 -13.59 -7.39
C ASP A 37 -0.35 -14.00 -6.10
N GLN A 38 -0.85 -14.91 -5.27
CA GLN A 38 -0.15 -15.34 -4.05
C GLN A 38 1.15 -16.08 -4.36
N VAL A 39 2.22 -15.77 -3.63
CA VAL A 39 3.51 -16.46 -3.72
C VAL A 39 3.31 -17.93 -3.32
N PRO A 40 3.80 -18.91 -4.10
CA PRO A 40 3.61 -20.31 -3.78
C PRO A 40 4.20 -20.63 -2.40
N ASP A 41 3.56 -21.54 -1.66
CA ASP A 41 3.97 -21.98 -0.30
C ASP A 41 4.07 -20.85 0.75
N THR A 42 3.29 -19.77 0.58
CA THR A 42 3.14 -18.74 1.61
C THR A 42 1.77 -18.79 2.27
N GLU A 43 1.72 -18.60 3.59
CA GLU A 43 0.45 -18.53 4.31
C GLU A 43 -0.35 -17.27 3.93
N SER A 44 -1.68 -17.41 3.90
CA SER A 44 -2.64 -16.30 3.89
C SER A 44 -3.39 -16.27 5.21
N GLU A 45 -3.82 -15.08 5.63
CA GLU A 45 -4.59 -14.89 6.86
C GLU A 45 -5.81 -14.01 6.56
N THR A 46 -7.01 -14.56 6.72
CA THR A 46 -8.26 -13.80 6.61
C THR A 46 -8.73 -13.39 7.99
N ARG A 47 -8.89 -12.07 8.18
CA ARG A 47 -9.41 -11.44 9.39
C ARG A 47 -10.85 -11.00 9.16
N ILE A 48 -11.73 -11.44 10.04
CA ILE A 48 -13.16 -11.12 10.07
C ILE A 48 -13.40 -10.21 11.27
N LEU A 49 -13.94 -9.02 11.01
CA LEU A 49 -13.99 -7.93 11.98
C LEU A 49 -15.45 -7.50 12.12
N LEU A 50 -15.96 -7.57 13.35
CA LEU A 50 -17.33 -7.23 13.71
C LEU A 50 -17.35 -6.06 14.69
N GLN A 51 -18.25 -5.12 14.46
CA GLN A 51 -18.43 -3.97 15.34
C GLN A 51 -19.88 -3.49 15.37
N GLY A 52 -20.34 -2.99 16.53
CA GLY A 52 -21.68 -2.42 16.69
C GLY A 52 -21.74 -0.95 16.30
N ASN A 53 -20.74 -0.17 16.69
CA ASN A 53 -20.66 1.22 16.27
C ASN A 53 -19.67 1.36 15.10
N PRO A 54 -20.12 1.76 13.90
CA PRO A 54 -19.23 1.95 12.77
C PRO A 54 -18.05 2.88 13.11
N VAL A 55 -18.26 3.95 13.88
CA VAL A 55 -17.19 4.94 14.09
C VAL A 55 -16.11 4.45 15.06
N ALA A 56 -16.41 3.45 15.90
CA ALA A 56 -15.54 3.06 17.00
C ALA A 56 -14.19 2.47 16.56
N GLN A 57 -14.13 1.68 15.48
CA GLN A 57 -12.85 1.09 15.05
C GLN A 57 -11.90 2.19 14.57
N MET A 58 -12.40 3.11 13.76
CA MET A 58 -11.55 4.18 13.24
C MET A 58 -11.11 5.14 14.34
N VAL A 59 -11.88 5.24 15.43
CA VAL A 59 -11.52 5.97 16.64
C VAL A 59 -10.52 5.19 17.49
N GLU A 60 -10.63 3.86 17.57
CA GLU A 60 -9.69 2.98 18.30
C GLU A 60 -8.35 3.05 17.63
N ASP A 61 -8.38 2.92 16.31
CA ASP A 61 -7.28 3.17 15.43
C ASP A 61 -6.74 4.59 15.71
N ALA A 62 -7.51 5.68 15.51
CA ALA A 62 -7.07 7.09 15.61
C ALA A 62 -6.40 7.51 16.94
N ILE A 63 -6.52 6.69 17.98
CA ILE A 63 -6.06 6.97 19.34
C ILE A 63 -4.97 5.98 19.79
N ASP A 64 -4.81 4.84 19.12
CA ASP A 64 -3.76 3.86 19.42
C ASP A 64 -2.50 4.08 18.57
N ALA A 65 -1.46 4.63 19.21
CA ALA A 65 -0.20 5.00 18.59
C ALA A 65 0.55 3.83 17.91
N GLU A 66 0.34 2.58 18.33
CA GLU A 66 1.02 1.40 17.77
C GLU A 66 0.25 0.77 16.60
N ARG A 67 -1.09 0.85 16.59
CA ARG A 67 -1.92 0.24 15.53
C ARG A 67 -2.09 1.15 14.30
N LEU A 68 -1.69 2.41 14.41
CA LEU A 68 -1.82 3.42 13.38
C LEU A 68 -0.51 4.03 12.86
N GLU A 69 0.54 3.24 12.72
CA GLU A 69 1.73 3.65 11.95
C GLU A 69 1.39 4.19 10.53
N HIS A 70 0.18 3.93 10.04
CA HIS A 70 -0.35 4.32 8.73
C HIS A 70 -1.44 5.43 8.73
N LEU A 71 -1.91 5.93 9.89
CA LEU A 71 -2.89 7.03 9.98
C LEU A 71 -2.61 8.05 11.10
N ILE A 72 -1.87 7.69 12.16
CA ILE A 72 -1.23 8.65 13.07
C ILE A 72 0.14 8.93 12.47
N VAL A 73 0.16 9.86 11.53
CA VAL A 73 1.41 10.51 11.13
C VAL A 73 1.75 11.46 12.26
N THR A 74 2.87 11.25 12.97
CA THR A 74 3.46 12.34 13.76
C THR A 74 3.47 13.55 12.83
N PRO A 75 2.77 14.65 13.16
CA PRO A 75 2.67 15.77 12.23
C PRO A 75 4.09 16.18 11.84
N SER A 76 4.37 16.05 10.55
CA SER A 76 5.71 16.10 10.02
C SER A 76 5.62 16.45 8.54
N GLY A 77 6.73 16.97 8.02
CA GLY A 77 6.69 17.54 6.68
C GLY A 77 6.14 18.96 6.69
N CYS A 78 5.58 19.41 5.57
CA CYS A 78 5.14 20.79 5.30
C CYS A 78 3.80 21.14 5.99
N GLY A 79 3.36 22.40 5.98
CA GLY A 79 2.12 22.82 6.66
C GLY A 79 0.88 22.03 6.22
N GLU A 80 0.82 21.66 4.94
CA GLU A 80 -0.23 20.78 4.42
C GLU A 80 -0.18 19.39 5.08
N GLN A 81 0.99 18.72 5.09
CA GLN A 81 1.16 17.38 5.67
C GLN A 81 0.99 17.36 7.19
N ASN A 82 1.39 18.43 7.87
CA ASN A 82 1.19 18.58 9.30
C ASN A 82 -0.31 18.57 9.64
N MET A 83 -1.12 19.33 8.89
CA MET A 83 -2.57 19.30 9.03
C MET A 83 -3.18 17.94 8.69
N ILE A 84 -2.62 17.20 7.73
CA ILE A 84 -3.06 15.82 7.44
C ILE A 84 -2.89 14.91 8.66
N GLY A 85 -1.76 14.98 9.36
CA GLY A 85 -1.50 14.19 10.56
C GLY A 85 -2.33 14.63 11.77
N MET A 86 -2.53 15.94 11.93
CA MET A 86 -3.27 16.50 13.08
C MET A 86 -4.78 16.26 13.00
N THR A 87 -5.35 16.30 11.79
CA THR A 87 -6.81 16.30 11.61
C THR A 87 -7.51 15.04 12.17
N PRO A 88 -7.06 13.80 11.87
CA PRO A 88 -7.67 12.57 12.39
C PRO A 88 -7.68 12.52 13.92
N THR A 89 -6.61 12.98 14.57
CA THR A 89 -6.52 12.97 16.04
C THR A 89 -7.48 13.97 16.66
N VAL A 90 -7.58 15.19 16.13
CA VAL A 90 -8.55 16.21 16.63
C VAL A 90 -9.98 15.68 16.53
N ILE A 91 -10.36 15.11 15.39
CA ILE A 91 -11.74 14.65 15.20
C ILE A 91 -12.06 13.38 15.99
N ALA A 92 -11.10 12.47 16.18
CA ALA A 92 -11.29 11.28 17.00
C ALA A 92 -11.48 11.62 18.48
N VAL A 93 -10.68 12.57 19.01
CA VAL A 93 -10.85 13.08 20.38
C VAL A 93 -12.20 13.75 20.53
N HIS A 94 -12.58 14.61 19.57
CA HIS A 94 -13.90 15.24 19.57
C HIS A 94 -15.03 14.21 19.57
N TYR A 95 -14.96 13.19 18.73
CA TYR A 95 -15.95 12.11 18.68
C TYR A 95 -16.07 11.35 20.01
N LEU A 96 -14.94 10.98 20.63
CA LEU A 96 -14.98 10.26 21.92
C LEU A 96 -15.47 11.13 23.07
N ASP A 97 -15.14 12.41 23.07
CA ASP A 97 -15.65 13.37 24.05
C ASP A 97 -17.17 13.48 23.92
N GLN A 98 -17.71 13.60 22.71
CA GLN A 98 -19.16 13.71 22.47
C GLN A 98 -19.93 12.42 22.77
N THR A 99 -19.32 11.25 22.53
CA THR A 99 -19.97 9.95 22.75
C THR A 99 -19.71 9.35 24.13
N GLU A 100 -18.94 10.03 24.98
CA GLU A 100 -18.54 9.59 26.32
C GLU A 100 -17.85 8.20 26.34
N GLN A 101 -17.16 7.84 25.26
CA GLN A 101 -16.64 6.48 25.07
C GLN A 101 -15.22 6.25 25.60
N TRP A 102 -14.54 7.26 26.18
CA TRP A 102 -13.15 7.14 26.68
C TRP A 102 -12.92 5.99 27.66
N ASN A 103 -13.91 5.65 28.49
CA ASN A 103 -13.81 4.54 29.45
C ASN A 103 -13.53 3.18 28.76
N LYS A 104 -13.94 3.03 27.49
CA LYS A 104 -13.72 1.80 26.71
C LYS A 104 -12.32 1.73 26.08
N PHE A 105 -11.67 2.89 25.90
CA PHE A 105 -10.40 3.04 25.18
C PHE A 105 -9.20 3.22 26.11
N GLY A 106 -9.46 3.57 27.37
CA GLY A 106 -8.47 3.88 28.39
C GLY A 106 -8.39 5.39 28.63
N PRO A 107 -8.64 5.87 29.86
CA PRO A 107 -8.64 7.31 30.16
C PRO A 107 -7.28 7.98 29.90
N ASP A 108 -6.18 7.23 30.03
CA ASP A 108 -4.82 7.73 29.82
C ASP A 108 -4.54 8.09 28.34
N LYS A 109 -5.21 7.41 27.39
CA LYS A 109 -5.04 7.67 25.95
C LYS A 109 -5.56 9.06 25.53
N ARG A 110 -6.51 9.62 26.28
CA ARG A 110 -7.00 10.99 26.02
C ARG A 110 -5.87 12.00 26.18
N GLN A 111 -5.07 11.86 27.23
CA GLN A 111 -3.96 12.80 27.47
C GLN A 111 -2.88 12.67 26.40
N GLU A 112 -2.56 11.45 25.96
CA GLU A 112 -1.62 11.20 24.86
C GLU A 112 -2.10 11.86 23.55
N ALA A 113 -3.36 11.68 23.19
CA ALA A 113 -3.95 12.30 22.01
C ALA A 113 -3.92 13.84 22.10
N LEU A 114 -4.16 14.43 23.28
CA LEU A 114 -4.05 15.87 23.49
C LEU A 114 -2.60 16.38 23.31
N GLU A 115 -1.59 15.63 23.75
CA GLU A 115 -0.18 15.99 23.50
C GLU A 115 0.18 15.92 22.01
N LEU A 116 -0.37 14.95 21.27
CA LEU A 116 -0.23 14.88 19.81
C LEU A 116 -0.86 16.10 19.12
N ILE A 117 -2.07 16.50 19.54
CA ILE A 117 -2.75 17.70 19.02
C ILE A 117 -1.93 18.96 19.33
N LYS A 118 -1.39 19.10 20.56
CA LYS A 118 -0.50 20.23 20.93
C LYS A 118 0.76 20.27 20.09
N LYS A 119 1.37 19.11 19.83
CA LYS A 119 2.56 18.98 18.97
C LYS A 119 2.24 19.42 17.54
N GLY A 120 1.15 18.93 16.96
CA GLY A 120 0.67 19.32 15.63
C GLY A 120 0.39 20.82 15.53
N TYR A 121 -0.28 21.40 16.52
CA TYR A 121 -0.50 22.85 16.60
C TYR A 121 0.83 23.63 16.61
N THR A 122 1.76 23.24 17.49
CA THR A 122 3.07 23.90 17.60
C THR A 122 3.85 23.84 16.28
N GLN A 123 3.80 22.71 15.59
CA GLN A 123 4.45 22.53 14.29
C GLN A 123 3.76 23.36 13.19
N GLU A 124 2.43 23.44 13.18
CA GLU A 124 1.68 24.23 12.21
C GLU A 124 2.04 25.72 12.29
N LEU A 125 2.27 26.24 13.50
CA LEU A 125 2.73 27.61 13.69
C LEU A 125 4.06 27.93 13.00
N SER A 126 4.89 26.91 12.71
CA SER A 126 6.14 27.10 11.94
C SER A 126 5.88 27.41 10.45
N TYR A 127 4.67 27.17 9.97
CA TYR A 127 4.22 27.46 8.60
C TYR A 127 3.34 28.71 8.50
N ARG A 128 3.10 29.38 9.65
CA ARG A 128 2.41 30.65 9.72
C ARG A 128 3.29 31.78 9.17
N GLN A 129 2.79 32.50 8.18
CA GLN A 129 3.48 33.62 7.56
C GLN A 129 3.27 34.94 8.32
N PRO A 130 4.11 35.98 8.09
CA PRO A 130 3.96 37.28 8.75
C PRO A 130 2.61 37.97 8.48
N ASN A 131 1.96 37.68 7.36
CA ASN A 131 0.62 38.15 7.01
C ASN A 131 -0.51 37.38 7.74
N LYS A 132 -0.15 36.49 8.68
CA LYS A 132 -1.03 35.63 9.48
C LYS A 132 -1.72 34.49 8.72
N ALA A 133 -1.36 34.26 7.45
CA ALA A 133 -1.87 33.17 6.62
C ALA A 133 -0.95 31.93 6.68
N PHE A 134 -1.40 30.84 6.06
CA PHE A 134 -0.67 29.56 6.02
C PHE A 134 -0.31 29.17 4.59
N ALA A 135 0.77 28.42 4.45
CA ALA A 135 1.23 27.79 3.21
C ALA A 135 1.91 26.46 3.53
N ALA A 136 2.10 25.60 2.53
CA ALA A 136 2.94 24.41 2.71
C ALA A 136 4.35 24.75 3.23
N PHE A 137 4.96 25.83 2.71
CA PHE A 137 6.28 26.30 3.10
C PHE A 137 6.30 27.83 3.24
N LEU A 138 7.15 28.35 4.12
CA LEU A 138 7.25 29.80 4.40
C LEU A 138 7.59 30.67 3.17
N HIS A 139 8.29 30.11 2.18
CA HIS A 139 8.70 30.83 0.96
C HIS A 139 7.72 30.69 -0.21
N ARG A 140 6.60 29.99 -0.01
CA ARG A 140 5.54 29.84 -1.01
C ARG A 140 4.45 30.91 -0.77
N PRO A 141 3.73 31.39 -1.81
CA PRO A 141 2.55 32.21 -1.59
C PRO A 141 1.55 31.55 -0.64
N SER A 142 0.87 32.34 0.19
CA SER A 142 -0.13 31.83 1.13
C SER A 142 -1.33 31.23 0.39
N SER A 143 -1.83 30.09 0.85
CA SER A 143 -3.00 29.42 0.28
C SER A 143 -4.27 29.88 1.00
N THR A 144 -5.26 30.34 0.23
CA THR A 144 -6.59 30.68 0.75
C THR A 144 -7.26 29.44 1.33
N TRP A 145 -7.23 28.33 0.59
CA TRP A 145 -7.84 27.08 1.01
C TRP A 145 -7.19 26.50 2.26
N LEU A 146 -5.85 26.43 2.32
CA LEU A 146 -5.15 25.91 3.50
C LEU A 146 -5.39 26.78 4.72
N THR A 147 -5.37 28.11 4.55
CA THR A 147 -5.64 29.04 5.66
C THR A 147 -7.05 28.84 6.21
N ALA A 148 -8.06 28.68 5.35
CA ALA A 148 -9.42 28.37 5.78
C ALA A 148 -9.52 26.99 6.45
N TYR A 149 -8.79 25.99 5.94
CA TYR A 149 -8.76 24.66 6.56
C TYR A 149 -8.12 24.66 7.94
N VAL A 150 -7.02 25.39 8.14
CA VAL A 150 -6.38 25.59 9.44
C VAL A 150 -7.34 26.29 10.41
N VAL A 151 -8.04 27.34 9.97
CA VAL A 151 -9.09 27.99 10.77
C VAL A 151 -10.14 26.97 11.20
N LYS A 152 -10.67 26.17 10.28
CA LYS A 152 -11.66 25.13 10.57
C LYS A 152 -11.19 24.15 11.65
N VAL A 153 -10.02 23.54 11.45
CA VAL A 153 -9.48 22.54 12.40
C VAL A 153 -9.11 23.17 13.74
N PHE A 154 -8.57 24.39 13.76
CA PHE A 154 -8.23 25.08 15.01
C PHE A 154 -9.47 25.53 15.77
N SER A 155 -10.55 25.90 15.10
CA SER A 155 -11.85 26.18 15.73
C SER A 155 -12.43 24.93 16.40
N LEU A 156 -12.29 23.76 15.80
CA LEU A 156 -12.70 22.52 16.46
C LEU A 156 -11.78 22.17 17.64
N ALA A 157 -10.46 22.33 17.45
CA ALA A 157 -9.45 21.98 18.45
C ALA A 157 -9.39 22.95 19.64
N SER A 158 -9.95 24.17 19.56
CA SER A 158 -9.97 25.13 20.67
C SER A 158 -10.78 24.65 21.87
N ASN A 159 -11.68 23.68 21.66
CA ASN A 159 -12.41 23.00 22.73
C ASN A 159 -11.57 21.91 23.44
N LEU A 160 -10.42 21.53 22.85
CA LEU A 160 -9.57 20.43 23.31
C LEU A 160 -8.24 20.92 23.90
N ILE A 161 -7.62 21.92 23.25
CA ILE A 161 -6.33 22.48 23.63
C ILE A 161 -6.40 24.02 23.64
N ALA A 162 -5.48 24.66 24.38
CA ALA A 162 -5.36 26.11 24.37
C ALA A 162 -4.77 26.59 23.04
N ILE A 163 -5.60 27.20 22.20
CA ILE A 163 -5.19 27.84 20.95
C ILE A 163 -5.24 29.37 21.13
N ASP A 164 -4.21 30.06 20.64
CA ASP A 164 -4.18 31.51 20.67
C ASP A 164 -5.23 32.07 19.71
N SER A 165 -6.20 32.80 20.26
CA SER A 165 -7.27 33.45 19.49
C SER A 165 -6.74 34.34 18.35
N GLU A 166 -5.56 34.95 18.50
CA GLU A 166 -4.99 35.77 17.43
C GLU A 166 -4.55 34.92 16.23
N VAL A 167 -4.15 33.67 16.45
CA VAL A 167 -3.80 32.76 15.36
C VAL A 167 -5.00 32.51 14.47
N ILE A 168 -6.15 32.21 15.07
CA ILE A 168 -7.41 31.98 14.34
C ILE A 168 -7.93 33.30 13.75
N CYS A 169 -8.08 34.34 14.56
CA CYS A 169 -8.74 35.57 14.14
C CYS A 169 -7.87 36.42 13.21
N GLY A 170 -6.54 36.33 13.29
CA GLY A 170 -5.61 36.91 12.33
C GLY A 170 -5.75 36.27 10.94
N ALA A 171 -5.86 34.94 10.88
CA ALA A 171 -6.10 34.21 9.64
C ALA A 171 -7.50 34.52 9.05
N VAL A 172 -8.54 34.56 9.89
CA VAL A 172 -9.89 34.99 9.51
C VAL A 172 -9.89 36.40 8.92
N LYS A 173 -9.22 37.35 9.58
CA LYS A 173 -9.11 38.72 9.10
C LYS A 173 -8.38 38.80 7.75
N TRP A 174 -7.32 38.02 7.57
CA TRP A 174 -6.60 37.95 6.30
C TRP A 174 -7.47 37.38 5.17
N LEU A 175 -8.23 36.31 5.42
CA LEU A 175 -9.17 35.74 4.44
C LEU A 175 -10.18 36.79 3.97
N ILE A 176 -10.76 37.55 4.90
CA ILE A 176 -11.78 38.55 4.59
C ILE A 176 -11.20 39.75 3.82
N LEU A 177 -10.06 40.28 4.27
CA LEU A 177 -9.51 41.52 3.70
C LEU A 177 -8.76 41.31 2.39
N GLU A 178 -8.03 40.21 2.28
CA GLU A 178 -7.11 39.98 1.15
C GLU A 178 -7.67 39.02 0.12
N LYS A 179 -8.60 38.12 0.48
CA LYS A 179 -9.06 37.02 -0.37
C LYS A 179 -10.54 37.05 -0.73
N GLN A 180 -11.35 37.85 -0.06
CA GLN A 180 -12.75 38.04 -0.43
C GLN A 180 -12.90 39.16 -1.47
N LYS A 181 -13.54 38.86 -2.59
CA LYS A 181 -13.93 39.85 -3.59
C LYS A 181 -15.16 40.66 -3.17
N PRO A 182 -15.40 41.83 -3.79
CA PRO A 182 -16.57 42.65 -3.47
C PRO A 182 -17.92 41.97 -3.65
N ASP A 183 -18.00 40.98 -4.55
CA ASP A 183 -19.17 40.15 -4.85
C ASP A 183 -19.36 38.98 -3.86
N GLY A 184 -18.48 38.83 -2.86
CA GLY A 184 -18.56 37.80 -1.84
C GLY A 184 -17.75 36.52 -2.15
N VAL A 185 -17.18 36.41 -3.35
CA VAL A 185 -16.40 35.24 -3.78
C VAL A 185 -15.03 35.22 -3.10
N PHE A 186 -14.61 34.06 -2.60
CA PHE A 186 -13.22 33.87 -2.15
C PHE A 186 -12.34 33.37 -3.31
N GLN A 187 -11.16 33.96 -3.47
CA GLN A 187 -10.20 33.59 -4.52
C GLN A 187 -8.98 32.87 -3.93
N GLU A 188 -8.51 31.83 -4.63
CA GLU A 188 -7.23 31.17 -4.36
C GLU A 188 -6.13 31.77 -5.25
N ASP A 189 -5.05 32.24 -4.61
CA ASP A 189 -3.89 32.83 -5.28
C ASP A 189 -2.60 32.02 -5.06
N GLY A 190 -2.61 31.11 -4.09
CA GLY A 190 -1.50 30.23 -3.74
C GLY A 190 -2.01 28.80 -3.61
N PRO A 191 -2.36 28.12 -4.70
CA PRO A 191 -2.95 26.78 -4.63
C PRO A 191 -2.03 25.83 -3.85
N VAL A 192 -2.68 24.98 -3.05
CA VAL A 192 -1.99 23.93 -2.29
C VAL A 192 -1.14 23.06 -3.19
N ILE A 193 -0.02 22.57 -2.67
CA ILE A 193 0.83 21.58 -3.34
C ILE A 193 0.06 20.25 -3.49
N SER A 194 -0.91 20.06 -2.61
CA SER A 194 -1.69 18.84 -2.44
C SER A 194 -3.13 19.01 -2.93
N PRO A 195 -3.41 18.99 -4.23
CA PRO A 195 -4.77 19.18 -4.75
C PRO A 195 -5.70 17.99 -4.48
N GLN A 196 -5.28 17.00 -3.69
CA GLN A 196 -6.15 15.96 -3.15
C GLN A 196 -6.60 16.29 -1.71
N MET A 197 -5.90 17.21 -1.02
CA MET A 197 -6.39 17.81 0.22
C MET A 197 -7.57 18.75 -0.01
N ILE A 198 -7.75 19.29 -1.22
CA ILE A 198 -8.95 20.08 -1.56
C ILE A 198 -10.15 19.20 -1.93
N GLY A 199 -10.03 17.87 -1.89
CA GLY A 199 -11.18 17.00 -2.15
C GLY A 199 -11.82 17.22 -3.53
N GLY A 200 -13.15 17.26 -3.55
CA GLY A 200 -13.94 17.49 -4.77
C GLY A 200 -13.94 18.93 -5.32
N LEU A 201 -13.25 19.88 -4.66
CA LEU A 201 -13.04 21.26 -5.16
C LEU A 201 -12.15 21.33 -6.42
N ARG A 202 -11.54 20.20 -6.82
CA ARG A 202 -10.53 20.14 -7.89
C ARG A 202 -11.07 20.36 -9.30
N ASN A 203 -12.34 20.06 -9.59
CA ASN A 203 -12.85 20.25 -10.95
C ASN A 203 -13.12 21.75 -11.19
N ALA A 204 -12.62 22.26 -12.32
CA ALA A 204 -12.65 23.70 -12.64
C ALA A 204 -14.09 24.24 -12.81
N GLU A 205 -15.04 23.37 -13.12
CA GLU A 205 -16.46 23.69 -13.14
C GLU A 205 -16.93 23.95 -11.70
N GLU A 206 -17.35 25.19 -11.43
CA GLU A 206 -17.92 25.63 -10.15
C GLU A 206 -16.91 25.76 -8.98
N ILE A 207 -15.61 25.89 -9.27
CA ILE A 207 -14.56 26.03 -8.25
C ILE A 207 -14.76 27.25 -7.33
N GLY A 208 -15.21 28.38 -7.90
CA GLY A 208 -15.48 29.60 -7.13
C GLY A 208 -16.61 29.41 -6.10
N VAL A 209 -17.62 28.59 -6.43
CA VAL A 209 -18.72 28.27 -5.51
C VAL A 209 -18.25 27.31 -4.43
N SER A 210 -17.55 26.24 -4.81
CA SER A 210 -17.07 25.23 -3.87
C SER A 210 -16.08 25.84 -2.86
N LEU A 211 -15.14 26.68 -3.32
CA LEU A 211 -14.18 27.36 -2.44
C LEU A 211 -14.86 28.36 -1.53
N THR A 212 -15.80 29.15 -2.05
CA THR A 212 -16.55 30.11 -1.23
C THR A 212 -17.36 29.40 -0.15
N ALA A 213 -18.05 28.29 -0.49
CA ALA A 213 -18.77 27.49 0.49
C ALA A 213 -17.84 26.92 1.56
N PHE A 214 -16.69 26.36 1.17
CA PHE A 214 -15.69 25.84 2.10
C PHE A 214 -15.18 26.91 3.08
N VAL A 215 -14.85 28.10 2.59
CA VAL A 215 -14.39 29.22 3.44
C VAL A 215 -15.51 29.68 4.36
N VAL A 216 -16.75 29.79 3.88
CA VAL A 216 -17.92 30.16 4.71
C VAL A 216 -18.12 29.19 5.88
N ILE A 217 -18.00 27.88 5.63
CA ILE A 217 -18.09 26.86 6.68
C ILE A 217 -17.01 27.08 7.74
N ALA A 218 -15.76 27.31 7.34
CA ALA A 218 -14.66 27.57 8.27
C ALA A 218 -14.87 28.87 9.07
N LEU A 219 -15.37 29.94 8.42
CA LEU A 219 -15.68 31.20 9.08
C LEU A 219 -16.83 31.07 10.08
N GLN A 220 -17.84 30.24 9.78
CA GLN A 220 -18.94 29.95 10.70
C GLN A 220 -18.48 29.15 11.93
N GLU A 221 -17.63 28.14 11.74
CA GLU A 221 -17.04 27.39 12.86
C GLU A 221 -16.15 28.28 13.76
N ALA A 222 -15.52 29.32 13.19
CA ALA A 222 -14.70 30.29 13.93
C ALA A 222 -15.49 31.49 14.49
N LYS A 223 -16.80 31.58 14.23
CA LYS A 223 -17.59 32.79 14.50
C LYS A 223 -17.57 33.17 15.97
N GLU A 224 -17.86 32.23 16.86
CA GLU A 224 -17.93 32.47 18.31
C GLU A 224 -16.59 32.94 18.90
N ILE A 225 -15.48 32.46 18.34
CA ILE A 225 -14.12 32.79 18.80
C ILE A 225 -13.73 34.22 18.35
N CYS A 226 -14.12 34.61 17.13
CA CYS A 226 -13.61 35.83 16.47
C CYS A 226 -14.60 36.99 16.40
N GLU A 227 -15.85 36.83 16.83
CA GLU A 227 -16.89 37.87 16.80
C GLU A 227 -16.44 39.18 17.47
N GLY A 228 -15.75 39.08 18.61
CA GLY A 228 -15.22 40.26 19.33
C GLY A 228 -13.99 40.92 18.68
N GLN A 229 -13.24 40.20 17.84
CA GLN A 229 -11.97 40.68 17.26
C GLN A 229 -12.13 41.16 15.81
N VAL A 230 -13.04 40.55 15.04
CA VAL A 230 -13.20 40.80 13.61
C VAL A 230 -14.63 41.28 13.32
N LYS A 231 -14.84 42.61 13.45
CA LYS A 231 -16.17 43.24 13.24
C LYS A 231 -16.76 43.04 11.84
N SER A 232 -15.93 42.75 10.84
CA SER A 232 -16.37 42.51 9.46
C SER A 232 -16.81 41.07 9.19
N LEU A 233 -16.69 40.16 10.17
CA LEU A 233 -16.93 38.73 9.98
C LEU A 233 -18.36 38.43 9.52
N GLU A 234 -19.36 38.94 10.25
CA GLU A 234 -20.76 38.71 9.91
C GLU A 234 -21.13 39.29 8.53
N GLY A 235 -20.66 40.49 8.21
CA GLY A 235 -20.86 41.10 6.90
C GLY A 235 -20.19 40.32 5.76
N SER A 236 -19.02 39.73 6.01
CA SER A 236 -18.32 38.86 5.06
C SER A 236 -19.10 37.57 4.80
N ILE A 237 -19.57 36.91 5.87
CA ILE A 237 -20.34 35.67 5.79
C ILE A 237 -21.64 35.89 5.00
N ASN A 238 -22.36 36.98 5.28
CA ASN A 238 -23.60 37.31 4.58
C ASN A 238 -23.39 37.54 3.08
N LYS A 239 -22.35 38.29 2.69
CA LYS A 239 -22.02 38.51 1.27
C LYS A 239 -21.71 37.22 0.53
N ALA A 240 -20.90 36.35 1.14
CA ALA A 240 -20.59 35.04 0.56
C ALA A 240 -21.85 34.17 0.48
N GLY A 241 -22.71 34.20 1.51
CA GLY A 241 -24.01 33.53 1.51
C GLY A 241 -24.94 34.00 0.39
N ASP A 242 -25.03 35.31 0.14
CA ASP A 242 -25.80 35.89 -0.97
C ASP A 242 -25.28 35.44 -2.34
N PHE A 243 -23.96 35.37 -2.51
CA PHE A 243 -23.35 34.83 -3.72
C PHE A 243 -23.69 33.35 -3.94
N LEU A 244 -23.54 32.51 -2.90
CA LEU A 244 -23.89 31.09 -2.98
C LEU A 244 -25.36 30.89 -3.31
N GLU A 245 -26.24 31.68 -2.68
CA GLU A 245 -27.68 31.66 -2.89
C GLU A 245 -28.04 31.98 -4.35
N ALA A 246 -27.42 33.01 -4.93
CA ALA A 246 -27.66 33.42 -6.31
C ALA A 246 -27.18 32.39 -7.35
N GLN A 247 -26.14 31.62 -7.05
CA GLN A 247 -25.57 30.62 -7.97
C GLN A 247 -26.18 29.21 -7.79
N TYR A 248 -26.87 28.95 -6.67
CA TYR A 248 -27.24 27.59 -6.26
C TYR A 248 -28.08 26.83 -7.29
N GLU A 249 -29.04 27.49 -7.93
CA GLU A 249 -29.93 26.84 -8.91
C GLU A 249 -29.18 26.40 -10.18
N ASN A 250 -28.07 27.05 -10.51
CA ASN A 250 -27.26 26.75 -11.69
C ASN A 250 -26.28 25.59 -11.47
N LEU A 251 -26.11 25.14 -10.23
CA LEU A 251 -25.15 24.09 -9.89
C LEU A 251 -25.54 22.76 -10.52
N ARG A 252 -24.55 22.05 -11.05
CA ARG A 252 -24.73 20.75 -11.73
C ARG A 252 -24.08 19.61 -10.97
N ARG A 253 -22.98 19.88 -10.28
CA ARG A 253 -22.16 18.87 -9.63
C ARG A 253 -22.75 18.47 -8.29
N PRO A 254 -23.03 17.17 -8.05
CA PRO A 254 -23.49 16.68 -6.74
C PRO A 254 -22.59 17.10 -5.59
N TYR A 255 -21.27 17.12 -5.79
CA TYR A 255 -20.31 17.61 -4.80
C TYR A 255 -20.56 19.08 -4.43
N THR A 256 -20.66 19.96 -5.44
CA THR A 256 -20.84 21.40 -5.23
C THR A 256 -22.21 21.73 -4.64
N VAL A 257 -23.25 21.00 -5.03
CA VAL A 257 -24.59 21.09 -4.44
C VAL A 257 -24.56 20.73 -2.95
N ALA A 258 -23.83 19.68 -2.58
CA ALA A 258 -23.76 19.22 -1.19
C ALA A 258 -23.00 20.19 -0.28
N ILE A 259 -21.79 20.62 -0.66
CA ILE A 259 -20.99 21.56 0.15
C ILE A 259 -21.65 22.94 0.27
N ALA A 260 -22.18 23.47 -0.84
CA ALA A 260 -22.91 24.74 -0.82
C ALA A 260 -24.24 24.61 -0.06
N GLY A 261 -24.88 23.43 -0.12
CA GLY A 261 -26.09 23.13 0.65
C GLY A 261 -25.81 23.22 2.14
N TYR A 262 -24.73 22.60 2.62
CA TYR A 262 -24.32 22.70 4.02
C TYR A 262 -24.01 24.13 4.46
N ALA A 263 -23.22 24.88 3.67
CA ALA A 263 -22.96 26.29 3.94
C ALA A 263 -24.26 27.12 4.03
N LEU A 264 -25.21 26.92 3.11
CA LEU A 264 -26.50 27.61 3.13
C LEU A 264 -27.40 27.15 4.29
N ALA A 265 -27.32 25.89 4.71
CA ALA A 265 -28.05 25.38 5.86
C ALA A 265 -27.57 26.04 7.17
N GLN A 266 -26.25 26.23 7.34
CA GLN A 266 -25.68 26.97 8.48
C GLN A 266 -26.10 28.44 8.52
N LEU A 267 -26.49 29.02 7.38
CA LEU A 267 -26.97 30.39 7.27
C LEU A 267 -28.50 30.50 7.27
N ASP A 268 -29.21 29.39 7.49
CA ASP A 268 -30.67 29.30 7.40
C ASP A 268 -31.25 29.77 6.05
N LYS A 269 -30.51 29.49 4.96
CA LYS A 269 -30.86 29.87 3.58
C LYS A 269 -31.21 28.69 2.68
N LEU A 270 -31.06 27.45 3.14
CA LEU A 270 -31.37 26.24 2.36
C LEU A 270 -32.86 25.88 2.46
N HIS A 271 -33.71 26.62 1.74
CA HIS A 271 -35.17 26.45 1.73
C HIS A 271 -35.75 26.41 0.30
N GLY A 272 -37.00 25.97 0.16
CA GLY A 272 -37.76 26.05 -1.08
C GLY A 272 -37.16 25.26 -2.26
N SER A 273 -36.94 25.94 -3.39
CA SER A 273 -36.37 25.32 -4.61
C SER A 273 -34.97 24.77 -4.37
N ARG A 274 -34.17 25.44 -3.54
CA ARG A 274 -32.79 25.05 -3.21
C ARG A 274 -32.76 23.74 -2.41
N LEU A 275 -33.63 23.61 -1.41
CA LEU A 275 -33.78 22.36 -0.66
C LEU A 275 -34.26 21.22 -1.58
N THR A 276 -35.22 21.52 -2.45
CA THR A 276 -35.73 20.54 -3.43
C THR A 276 -34.61 20.08 -4.37
N LYS A 277 -33.77 20.99 -4.86
CA LYS A 277 -32.60 20.66 -5.68
C LYS A 277 -31.59 19.81 -4.91
N PHE A 278 -31.29 20.19 -3.66
CA PHE A 278 -30.39 19.45 -2.78
C PHE A 278 -30.83 17.99 -2.63
N LEU A 279 -32.09 17.76 -2.27
CA LEU A 279 -32.65 16.40 -2.09
C LEU A 279 -32.74 15.61 -3.41
N ASN A 280 -33.13 16.25 -4.51
CA ASN A 280 -33.23 15.59 -5.83
C ASN A 280 -31.86 15.23 -6.44
N THR A 281 -30.79 15.83 -5.95
CA THR A 281 -29.42 15.51 -6.38
C THR A 281 -28.92 14.20 -5.74
N ALA A 282 -29.56 13.73 -4.66
CA ALA A 282 -29.23 12.47 -4.03
C ALA A 282 -29.57 11.28 -4.95
N THR A 283 -28.55 10.53 -5.34
CA THR A 283 -28.73 9.27 -6.08
C THR A 283 -29.21 8.20 -5.11
N GLU A 284 -30.25 7.45 -5.50
CA GLU A 284 -30.91 6.41 -4.69
C GLU A 284 -31.36 6.88 -3.29
N LYS A 285 -31.49 8.21 -3.09
CA LYS A 285 -31.80 8.83 -1.79
C LYS A 285 -30.84 8.45 -0.66
N ASN A 286 -29.60 8.09 -0.98
CA ASN A 286 -28.59 7.71 0.02
C ASN A 286 -27.22 8.36 -0.17
N ARG A 287 -26.92 8.95 -1.34
CA ARG A 287 -25.59 9.52 -1.62
C ARG A 287 -25.62 10.65 -2.65
N TRP A 288 -24.64 11.53 -2.56
CA TRP A 288 -24.37 12.57 -3.57
C TRP A 288 -23.13 12.16 -4.35
N GLU A 289 -23.34 11.53 -5.50
CA GLU A 289 -22.25 10.88 -6.25
C GLU A 289 -21.99 11.45 -7.65
N GLU A 290 -20.71 11.52 -8.01
CA GLU A 290 -20.20 11.73 -9.37
C GLU A 290 -19.55 10.44 -9.89
N PRO A 291 -19.80 10.03 -11.15
CA PRO A 291 -19.19 8.84 -11.73
C PRO A 291 -17.65 8.86 -11.67
N GLY A 292 -17.05 7.77 -11.20
CA GLY A 292 -15.58 7.60 -11.19
C GLY A 292 -14.83 8.34 -10.08
N GLN A 293 -15.52 8.99 -9.13
CA GLN A 293 -14.92 9.83 -8.09
C GLN A 293 -15.26 9.37 -6.66
N ARG A 294 -14.98 8.09 -6.34
CA ARG A 294 -15.41 7.46 -5.06
C ARG A 294 -15.09 8.31 -3.81
N LEU A 295 -13.87 8.82 -3.66
CA LEU A 295 -13.47 9.57 -2.46
C LEU A 295 -14.18 10.93 -2.34
N TYR A 296 -14.45 11.58 -3.47
CA TYR A 296 -15.17 12.86 -3.48
C TYR A 296 -16.66 12.66 -3.22
N ASN A 297 -17.21 11.50 -3.61
CA ASN A 297 -18.59 11.13 -3.32
C ASN A 297 -18.78 10.90 -1.82
N VAL A 298 -17.79 10.31 -1.15
CA VAL A 298 -17.76 10.16 0.30
C VAL A 298 -17.78 11.53 0.98
N GLU A 299 -16.90 12.44 0.56
CA GLU A 299 -16.84 13.80 1.09
C GLU A 299 -18.14 14.61 0.84
N ALA A 300 -18.67 14.58 -0.38
CA ALA A 300 -19.93 15.22 -0.74
C ALA A 300 -21.08 14.72 0.13
N THR A 301 -21.20 13.40 0.28
CA THR A 301 -22.26 12.77 1.06
C THR A 301 -22.12 13.11 2.54
N SER A 302 -20.91 13.29 3.07
CA SER A 302 -20.68 13.78 4.43
C SER A 302 -21.14 15.23 4.63
N TYR A 303 -20.88 16.14 3.69
CA TYR A 303 -21.45 17.48 3.73
C TYR A 303 -22.98 17.46 3.69
N ALA A 304 -23.55 16.60 2.84
CA ALA A 304 -25.00 16.44 2.75
C ALA A 304 -25.61 15.91 4.05
N LEU A 305 -24.97 14.93 4.70
CA LEU A 305 -25.37 14.43 6.01
C LEU A 305 -25.38 15.55 7.06
N LEU A 306 -24.30 16.34 7.15
CA LEU A 306 -24.25 17.50 8.05
C LEU A 306 -25.35 18.53 7.76
N ALA A 307 -25.69 18.76 6.49
CA ALA A 307 -26.79 19.65 6.11
C ALA A 307 -28.15 19.09 6.56
N LEU A 308 -28.41 17.80 6.36
CA LEU A 308 -29.65 17.15 6.80
C LEU A 308 -29.81 17.19 8.33
N LEU A 309 -28.73 16.99 9.08
CA LEU A 309 -28.73 17.09 10.54
C LEU A 309 -29.07 18.52 11.01
N LEU A 310 -28.48 19.55 10.38
CA LEU A 310 -28.83 20.95 10.68
C LEU A 310 -30.30 21.27 10.36
N LEU A 311 -30.82 20.72 9.26
CA LEU A 311 -32.22 20.86 8.87
C LEU A 311 -33.17 20.02 9.74
N LYS A 312 -32.64 19.12 10.59
CA LYS A 312 -33.39 18.16 11.41
C LYS A 312 -34.28 17.22 10.61
N ASP A 313 -33.85 16.88 9.38
CA ASP A 313 -34.54 15.90 8.52
C ASP A 313 -34.06 14.47 8.83
N PHE A 314 -34.41 13.98 10.02
CA PHE A 314 -33.96 12.68 10.52
C PHE A 314 -34.54 11.49 9.76
N ASP A 315 -35.60 11.68 8.97
CA ASP A 315 -36.18 10.61 8.16
C ASP A 315 -35.30 10.27 6.94
N PHE A 316 -34.58 11.26 6.39
CA PHE A 316 -33.69 11.08 5.24
C PHE A 316 -32.27 10.60 5.62
N VAL A 317 -31.89 10.76 6.89
CA VAL A 317 -30.53 10.49 7.39
C VAL A 317 -30.12 9.01 7.39
N PRO A 318 -30.95 8.02 7.80
CA PRO A 318 -30.50 6.64 7.99
C PRO A 318 -29.91 5.96 6.74
N PRO A 319 -30.51 6.11 5.53
CA PRO A 319 -29.91 5.59 4.31
C PRO A 319 -28.53 6.19 4.00
N VAL A 320 -28.33 7.48 4.30
CA VAL A 320 -27.08 8.21 4.05
C VAL A 320 -25.97 7.72 4.96
N VAL A 321 -26.25 7.59 6.26
CA VAL A 321 -25.31 7.05 7.26
C VAL A 321 -24.91 5.61 6.90
N ARG A 322 -25.88 4.78 6.49
CA ARG A 322 -25.61 3.40 6.04
C ARG A 322 -24.62 3.36 4.88
N TRP A 323 -24.87 4.17 3.85
CA TRP A 323 -23.99 4.22 2.69
C TRP A 323 -22.57 4.65 3.07
N LEU A 324 -22.42 5.71 3.87
CA LEU A 324 -21.11 6.19 4.35
C LEU A 324 -20.33 5.10 5.09
N ASN A 325 -21.02 4.31 5.92
CA ASN A 325 -20.40 3.19 6.65
C ASN A 325 -19.90 2.08 5.73
N GLU A 326 -20.55 1.84 4.59
CA GLU A 326 -20.16 0.82 3.62
C GLU A 326 -18.98 1.25 2.73
N GLN A 327 -18.66 2.54 2.68
CA GLN A 327 -17.58 3.05 1.82
C GLN A 327 -16.15 2.83 2.35
N ARG A 328 -15.97 2.14 3.48
CA ARG A 328 -14.66 1.93 4.12
C ARG A 328 -13.69 1.14 3.23
N TYR A 329 -12.42 1.48 3.35
CA TYR A 329 -11.30 0.74 2.76
C TYR A 329 -10.30 0.39 3.87
N TYR A 330 -9.92 -0.89 4.00
CA TYR A 330 -8.94 -1.32 4.99
C TYR A 330 -7.51 -1.02 4.51
N GLY A 331 -6.75 -0.30 5.34
CA GLY A 331 -5.38 0.12 5.04
C GLY A 331 -5.06 1.58 5.36
N GLY A 332 -5.96 2.32 6.01
CA GLY A 332 -5.66 3.67 6.52
C GLY A 332 -6.59 4.77 6.06
N GLY A 333 -7.85 4.74 6.49
CA GLY A 333 -8.80 5.84 6.28
C GLY A 333 -9.45 5.83 4.90
N TYR A 334 -10.25 6.85 4.62
CA TYR A 334 -11.01 6.95 3.36
C TYR A 334 -10.13 7.42 2.18
N GLY A 335 -8.82 7.18 2.19
CA GLY A 335 -7.91 7.50 1.09
C GLY A 335 -7.64 8.99 0.80
N SER A 336 -8.27 9.93 1.52
CA SER A 336 -7.93 11.37 1.50
C SER A 336 -8.18 12.04 2.84
N THR A 337 -7.48 13.14 3.12
CA THR A 337 -7.59 13.93 4.36
C THR A 337 -9.00 14.50 4.55
N GLN A 338 -9.59 15.09 3.49
CA GLN A 338 -10.95 15.66 3.57
C GLN A 338 -12.02 14.59 3.71
N ALA A 339 -11.95 13.51 2.93
CA ALA A 339 -12.96 12.45 3.04
C ALA A 339 -12.95 11.85 4.45
N THR A 340 -11.76 11.60 4.99
CA THR A 340 -11.62 11.09 6.37
C THR A 340 -12.18 12.09 7.38
N PHE A 341 -11.72 13.34 7.36
CA PHE A 341 -12.19 14.37 8.28
C PHE A 341 -13.70 14.58 8.23
N MET A 342 -14.26 14.75 7.04
CA MET A 342 -15.67 15.06 6.85
C MET A 342 -16.58 13.90 7.24
N VAL A 343 -16.21 12.65 6.94
CA VAL A 343 -17.00 11.49 7.38
C VAL A 343 -17.04 11.41 8.90
N PHE A 344 -15.91 11.59 9.58
CA PHE A 344 -15.90 11.56 11.04
C PHE A 344 -16.71 12.70 11.64
N GLN A 345 -16.56 13.93 11.13
CA GLN A 345 -17.37 15.06 11.59
C GLN A 345 -18.86 14.78 11.41
N ALA A 346 -19.27 14.26 10.25
CA ALA A 346 -20.67 13.96 9.97
C ALA A 346 -21.23 12.83 10.84
N LEU A 347 -20.47 11.75 11.04
CA LEU A 347 -20.90 10.64 11.88
C LEU A 347 -20.86 11.00 13.38
N ALA A 348 -19.93 11.85 13.81
CA ALA A 348 -19.90 12.39 15.18
C ALA A 348 -21.16 13.21 15.47
N GLN A 349 -21.48 14.15 14.56
CA GLN A 349 -22.67 14.98 14.68
C GLN A 349 -23.95 14.14 14.66
N TYR A 350 -24.02 13.11 13.80
CA TYR A 350 -25.15 12.18 13.77
C TYR A 350 -25.36 11.48 15.12
N GLN A 351 -24.28 10.98 15.74
CA GLN A 351 -24.38 10.34 17.06
C GLN A 351 -24.82 11.31 18.16
N GLN A 352 -24.44 12.59 18.06
CA GLN A 352 -24.86 13.63 18.99
C GLN A 352 -26.34 13.98 18.85
N ASP A 353 -26.82 14.11 17.61
CA ASP A 353 -28.17 14.61 17.32
C ASP A 353 -29.24 13.49 17.29
N VAL A 354 -28.82 12.23 17.07
CA VAL A 354 -29.71 11.05 16.99
C VAL A 354 -29.28 9.98 18.01
N PRO A 355 -29.56 10.19 19.31
CA PRO A 355 -29.20 9.27 20.38
C PRO A 355 -30.17 8.08 20.49
N ASP A 356 -30.29 7.25 19.45
CA ASP A 356 -31.01 5.97 19.52
C ASP A 356 -30.12 4.88 20.17
N HIS A 357 -29.56 5.18 21.34
CA HIS A 357 -28.53 4.38 22.00
C HIS A 357 -29.05 3.12 22.71
N ASP A 358 -30.37 3.04 22.98
CA ASP A 358 -30.90 2.06 23.94
C ASP A 358 -31.31 0.70 23.33
N ASP A 359 -31.33 0.58 22.00
CA ASP A 359 -31.88 -0.61 21.31
C ASP A 359 -30.83 -1.55 20.69
N LEU A 360 -29.51 -1.25 20.79
CA LEU A 360 -28.48 -2.12 20.17
C LEU A 360 -28.36 -3.47 20.90
N ASN A 361 -28.84 -4.52 20.25
CA ASN A 361 -28.74 -5.91 20.69
C ASN A 361 -28.68 -6.83 19.45
N LEU A 362 -27.47 -7.00 18.92
CA LEU A 362 -27.18 -7.83 17.76
C LEU A 362 -26.52 -9.15 18.16
N ASP A 363 -27.10 -10.26 17.71
CA ASP A 363 -26.49 -11.58 17.74
C ASP A 363 -25.96 -11.90 16.33
N VAL A 364 -24.64 -12.02 16.20
CA VAL A 364 -23.95 -12.29 14.94
C VAL A 364 -23.29 -13.66 14.99
N SER A 365 -23.59 -14.51 14.02
CA SER A 365 -23.03 -15.86 13.89
C SER A 365 -22.23 -15.98 12.60
N ILE A 366 -20.96 -16.34 12.71
CA ILE A 366 -20.04 -16.57 11.60
C ILE A 366 -19.89 -18.08 11.41
N ASN A 367 -20.22 -18.59 10.23
CA ASN A 367 -20.14 -20.00 9.89
C ASN A 367 -19.03 -20.25 8.86
N LEU A 368 -17.86 -20.68 9.34
CA LEU A 368 -16.68 -21.01 8.55
C LEU A 368 -16.69 -22.52 8.21
N PRO A 369 -16.57 -22.93 6.93
CA PRO A 369 -16.50 -24.34 6.56
C PRO A 369 -15.36 -25.12 7.22
N SER A 370 -14.23 -24.48 7.48
CA SER A 370 -13.08 -25.07 8.17
C SER A 370 -13.31 -25.36 9.67
N ARG A 371 -14.35 -24.77 10.28
CA ARG A 371 -14.67 -24.96 11.71
C ARG A 371 -15.90 -25.85 11.88
N SER A 372 -15.87 -26.70 12.91
CA SER A 372 -16.96 -27.64 13.21
C SER A 372 -18.20 -26.98 13.82
N ALA A 373 -18.07 -25.78 14.38
CA ALA A 373 -19.14 -25.04 15.02
C ALA A 373 -19.10 -23.55 14.62
N PRO A 374 -20.27 -22.90 14.51
CA PRO A 374 -20.33 -21.48 14.20
C PRO A 374 -19.81 -20.65 15.39
N VAL A 375 -19.07 -19.59 15.07
CA VAL A 375 -18.65 -18.59 16.06
C VAL A 375 -19.80 -17.63 16.28
N VAL A 376 -20.18 -17.38 17.52
CA VAL A 376 -21.30 -16.48 17.85
C VAL A 376 -20.80 -15.36 18.73
N HIS A 377 -21.11 -14.13 18.31
CA HIS A 377 -20.79 -12.89 19.01
C HIS A 377 -22.08 -12.13 19.31
N ARG A 378 -22.21 -11.66 20.54
CA ARG A 378 -23.28 -10.75 20.94
C ARG A 378 -22.74 -9.34 21.11
N ILE A 379 -23.40 -8.38 20.47
CA ILE A 379 -23.03 -6.97 20.45
C ILE A 379 -24.17 -6.19 21.09
N LEU A 380 -23.89 -5.65 22.26
CA LEU A 380 -24.77 -4.77 23.02
C LEU A 380 -24.20 -3.35 22.97
N TRP A 381 -25.00 -2.32 23.29
CA TRP A 381 -24.53 -0.94 23.40
C TRP A 381 -23.24 -0.79 24.23
N GLU A 382 -23.19 -1.45 25.39
CA GLU A 382 -22.02 -1.48 26.29
C GLU A 382 -20.74 -1.93 25.56
N SER A 383 -20.87 -2.89 24.64
CA SER A 383 -19.78 -3.49 23.88
C SER A 383 -19.79 -3.12 22.39
N ALA A 384 -20.52 -2.07 22.01
CA ALA A 384 -20.68 -1.62 20.62
C ALA A 384 -19.36 -1.19 19.99
N SER A 385 -18.50 -0.58 20.81
CA SER A 385 -17.22 -0.03 20.40
C SER A 385 -16.13 -1.10 20.28
N LEU A 386 -16.27 -2.20 21.05
CA LEU A 386 -15.30 -3.28 21.08
C LEU A 386 -15.22 -3.99 19.73
N LEU A 387 -14.08 -3.86 19.06
CA LEU A 387 -13.76 -4.61 17.85
C LEU A 387 -13.61 -6.10 18.17
N ARG A 388 -14.44 -6.93 17.54
CA ARG A 388 -14.33 -8.39 17.64
C ARG A 388 -13.67 -8.92 16.38
N SER A 389 -12.56 -9.62 16.55
CA SER A 389 -11.79 -10.20 15.45
C SER A 389 -11.80 -11.72 15.52
N GLU A 390 -12.09 -12.34 14.40
CA GLU A 390 -11.84 -13.77 14.16
C GLU A 390 -10.81 -13.91 13.04
N GLU A 391 -9.87 -14.85 13.20
CA GLU A 391 -8.83 -15.12 12.22
C GLU A 391 -8.96 -16.55 11.69
N THR A 392 -8.72 -16.71 10.40
CA THR A 392 -8.60 -18.02 9.74
C THR A 392 -7.41 -18.00 8.78
N LYS A 393 -6.68 -19.12 8.73
CA LYS A 393 -5.59 -19.32 7.77
C LYS A 393 -6.09 -19.79 6.40
N GLU A 394 -7.34 -20.27 6.34
CA GLU A 394 -7.96 -20.74 5.12
C GLU A 394 -8.63 -19.59 4.37
N ASN A 395 -8.38 -19.49 3.06
CA ASN A 395 -9.07 -18.56 2.17
C ASN A 395 -10.31 -19.25 1.58
N GLU A 396 -11.40 -19.26 2.35
CA GLU A 396 -12.65 -19.95 2.02
C GLU A 396 -13.85 -18.99 2.05
N ALA A 397 -14.89 -19.33 1.29
CA ALA A 397 -16.16 -18.62 1.36
C ALA A 397 -16.91 -19.02 2.65
N PHE A 398 -17.58 -18.06 3.29
CA PHE A 398 -18.30 -18.29 4.54
C PHE A 398 -19.59 -17.47 4.63
N THR A 399 -20.43 -17.78 5.61
CA THR A 399 -21.71 -17.08 5.82
C THR A 399 -21.73 -16.38 7.16
N VAL A 400 -22.27 -15.16 7.20
CA VAL A 400 -22.56 -14.41 8.42
C VAL A 400 -24.07 -14.25 8.57
N THR A 401 -24.60 -14.56 9.75
CA THR A 401 -26.02 -14.38 10.08
C THR A 401 -26.14 -13.41 11.25
N ALA A 402 -26.86 -12.30 11.06
CA ALA A 402 -27.13 -11.31 12.10
C ALA A 402 -28.62 -11.29 12.47
N LYS A 403 -28.93 -11.23 13.76
CA LYS A 403 -30.29 -11.15 14.32
C LYS A 403 -30.35 -10.11 15.44
N GLY A 404 -31.55 -9.61 15.70
CA GLY A 404 -31.81 -8.67 16.79
C GLY A 404 -31.92 -7.23 16.31
N LYS A 405 -31.77 -6.29 17.23
CA LYS A 405 -32.03 -4.87 17.03
C LYS A 405 -30.75 -4.05 16.93
N GLY A 406 -30.82 -2.98 16.15
CA GLY A 406 -29.72 -2.04 15.97
C GLY A 406 -28.86 -2.34 14.73
N GLN A 407 -27.73 -1.65 14.64
CA GLN A 407 -26.84 -1.65 13.48
C GLN A 407 -25.41 -2.05 13.88
N GLY A 408 -24.69 -2.67 12.96
CA GLY A 408 -23.28 -3.03 13.09
C GLY A 408 -22.59 -3.04 11.72
N THR A 409 -21.29 -3.32 11.71
CA THR A 409 -20.47 -3.43 10.50
C THR A 409 -19.69 -4.75 10.52
N LEU A 410 -19.70 -5.44 9.39
CA LEU A 410 -18.87 -6.60 9.09
C LEU A 410 -17.78 -6.17 8.10
N SER A 411 -16.53 -6.45 8.40
CA SER A 411 -15.40 -6.24 7.49
C SER A 411 -14.55 -7.50 7.38
N VAL A 412 -14.10 -7.83 6.17
CA VAL A 412 -13.31 -9.04 5.91
C VAL A 412 -12.09 -8.65 5.08
N VAL A 413 -10.91 -9.00 5.58
CA VAL A 413 -9.62 -8.64 4.98
C VAL A 413 -8.73 -9.85 4.93
N THR A 414 -8.16 -10.14 3.77
CA THR A 414 -7.19 -11.21 3.59
C THR A 414 -5.80 -10.62 3.39
N MET A 415 -4.87 -11.00 4.27
CA MET A 415 -3.45 -10.67 4.19
C MET A 415 -2.69 -11.84 3.56
N TYR A 416 -1.82 -11.57 2.61
CA TYR A 416 -1.03 -12.61 1.93
C TYR A 416 0.25 -12.03 1.32
N HIS A 417 1.18 -12.89 0.91
CA HIS A 417 2.34 -12.47 0.12
C HIS A 417 2.01 -12.58 -1.36
N ALA A 418 2.04 -11.46 -2.08
CA ALA A 418 1.78 -11.42 -3.51
C ALA A 418 3.09 -11.50 -4.32
N LYS A 419 3.07 -12.27 -5.41
CA LYS A 419 4.07 -12.33 -6.46
C LYS A 419 4.16 -10.95 -7.09
N VAL A 420 5.39 -10.47 -7.26
CA VAL A 420 5.64 -9.28 -8.06
C VAL A 420 5.43 -9.69 -9.52
N LYS A 421 4.31 -9.29 -10.13
CA LYS A 421 4.12 -9.45 -11.59
C LYS A 421 5.31 -8.78 -12.29
N GLY A 422 5.99 -9.53 -13.18
CA GLY A 422 7.12 -9.01 -13.96
C GLY A 422 6.76 -7.69 -14.66
N ARG A 423 7.73 -6.78 -14.80
CA ARG A 423 7.55 -5.33 -14.99
C ARG A 423 6.34 -4.84 -14.18
N ALA A 424 6.57 -4.49 -12.92
CA ALA A 424 5.57 -3.86 -12.06
C ALA A 424 4.69 -2.92 -12.90
N THR A 425 3.37 -3.09 -12.84
CA THR A 425 2.46 -2.29 -13.67
C THR A 425 2.63 -0.82 -13.28
N CYS A 426 3.47 -0.12 -14.02
CA CYS A 426 3.74 1.29 -13.83
C CYS A 426 2.53 2.05 -14.31
N LYS A 427 1.64 2.36 -13.36
CA LYS A 427 0.40 3.06 -13.62
C LYS A 427 0.67 4.54 -13.45
N LYS A 428 0.57 5.28 -14.56
CA LYS A 428 0.70 6.74 -14.60
C LYS A 428 2.09 7.32 -14.26
N PHE A 429 3.10 6.49 -14.02
CA PHE A 429 4.49 6.91 -13.86
C PHE A 429 5.39 6.12 -14.79
N ASP A 430 6.42 6.79 -15.29
CA ASP A 430 7.57 6.22 -15.97
C ASP A 430 8.74 6.32 -15.00
N LEU A 431 9.35 5.20 -14.62
CA LEU A 431 10.42 5.15 -13.62
C LEU A 431 11.60 4.37 -14.19
N ARG A 432 12.77 4.98 -14.11
CA ARG A 432 14.05 4.41 -14.50
C ARG A 432 15.03 4.53 -13.34
N VAL A 433 15.68 3.43 -13.00
CA VAL A 433 16.63 3.37 -11.89
C VAL A 433 17.91 2.74 -12.41
N ASN A 434 19.02 3.44 -12.25
CA ASN A 434 20.33 2.97 -12.63
C ASN A 434 21.28 3.05 -11.44
N ILE A 435 22.08 2.00 -11.26
CA ILE A 435 23.16 1.98 -10.28
C ILE A 435 24.48 1.71 -10.97
N ARG A 436 25.52 2.49 -10.66
CA ARG A 436 26.86 2.33 -11.24
C ARG A 436 27.96 2.56 -10.21
N PRO A 437 29.11 1.88 -10.32
CA PRO A 437 30.28 2.19 -9.50
C PRO A 437 30.69 3.65 -9.64
N ALA A 438 31.10 4.27 -8.53
CA ALA A 438 31.56 5.65 -8.55
C ALA A 438 33.00 5.70 -9.11
N PRO A 439 33.30 6.54 -10.13
CA PRO A 439 34.64 6.63 -10.71
C PRO A 439 35.65 7.16 -9.70
N GLU A 440 36.83 6.56 -9.63
CA GLU A 440 37.90 7.02 -8.74
C GLU A 440 38.58 8.29 -9.32
N PRO A 441 38.98 9.27 -8.48
CA PRO A 441 38.90 9.30 -7.02
C PRO A 441 37.53 9.79 -6.50
N VAL A 442 36.93 9.04 -5.57
CA VAL A 442 35.68 9.40 -4.90
C VAL A 442 35.92 9.53 -3.40
N LYS A 443 35.40 10.61 -2.81
CA LYS A 443 35.36 10.77 -1.35
C LYS A 443 34.46 9.66 -0.79
N LYS A 444 35.05 8.75 -0.03
CA LYS A 444 34.35 7.68 0.68
C LYS A 444 34.57 7.82 2.20
N PRO A 445 33.58 7.48 3.04
CA PRO A 445 33.79 7.30 4.47
C PRO A 445 34.90 6.27 4.73
N GLN A 446 35.65 6.43 5.83
CA GLN A 446 36.74 5.49 6.18
C GLN A 446 36.24 4.05 6.36
N ASP A 447 35.03 3.88 6.87
CA ASP A 447 34.43 2.57 7.14
C ASP A 447 33.71 1.95 5.92
N ALA A 448 33.69 2.63 4.77
CA ALA A 448 33.02 2.15 3.57
C ALA A 448 33.97 1.37 2.65
N ASN A 449 33.58 0.13 2.32
CA ASN A 449 34.34 -0.75 1.44
C ASN A 449 34.31 -0.27 -0.02
N SER A 450 33.16 0.20 -0.50
CA SER A 450 32.97 0.66 -1.87
C SER A 450 31.85 1.72 -1.97
N THR A 451 31.87 2.51 -3.04
CA THR A 451 30.88 3.57 -3.31
C THR A 451 30.28 3.41 -4.70
N MET A 452 28.97 3.61 -4.81
CA MET A 452 28.22 3.58 -6.07
C MET A 452 27.36 4.85 -6.19
N TYR A 453 27.01 5.23 -7.42
CA TYR A 453 26.00 6.23 -7.73
C TYR A 453 24.67 5.56 -8.03
N LEU A 454 23.62 5.95 -7.29
CA LEU A 454 22.25 5.60 -7.58
C LEU A 454 21.60 6.80 -8.29
N GLU A 455 21.14 6.59 -9.51
CA GLU A 455 20.43 7.57 -10.34
C GLU A 455 18.99 7.10 -10.52
N ILE A 456 18.04 7.98 -10.19
CA ILE A 456 16.61 7.72 -10.25
C ILE A 456 16.00 8.81 -11.13
N CYS A 457 15.35 8.40 -12.20
CA CYS A 457 14.66 9.28 -13.12
C CYS A 457 13.18 8.89 -13.18
N THR A 458 12.30 9.88 -13.09
CA THR A 458 10.86 9.68 -13.08
C THR A 458 10.13 10.72 -13.91
N ARG A 459 9.05 10.31 -14.57
CA ARG A 459 8.15 11.20 -15.31
C ARG A 459 6.70 10.78 -15.10
N TYR A 460 5.79 11.74 -15.01
CA TYR A 460 4.38 11.46 -14.88
C TYR A 460 3.71 11.28 -16.26
N LEU A 461 2.80 10.33 -16.38
CA LEU A 461 2.08 9.98 -17.62
C LEU A 461 0.62 10.47 -17.60
N GLY A 462 0.33 11.51 -16.82
CA GLY A 462 -0.96 12.20 -16.84
C GLY A 462 -0.96 13.41 -17.76
N ASP A 463 -2.12 14.05 -17.89
CA ASP A 463 -2.30 15.21 -18.76
C ASP A 463 -1.72 16.52 -18.19
N ASN A 464 -1.39 16.52 -16.89
CA ASN A 464 -0.79 17.63 -16.16
C ASN A 464 0.30 17.09 -15.23
N ASP A 465 1.22 17.95 -14.78
CA ASP A 465 2.26 17.58 -13.79
C ASP A 465 1.63 16.84 -12.60
N ALA A 466 2.30 15.78 -12.14
CA ALA A 466 1.95 15.16 -10.88
C ALA A 466 2.29 16.11 -9.74
N THR A 467 1.44 16.10 -8.73
CA THR A 467 1.63 16.89 -7.52
C THR A 467 2.66 16.23 -6.61
N MET A 468 2.68 16.61 -5.34
CA MET A 468 3.64 16.01 -4.41
C MET A 468 3.66 14.49 -4.50
N SER A 469 4.85 13.95 -4.70
CA SER A 469 5.10 12.53 -4.94
C SER A 469 6.23 12.06 -4.05
N ILE A 470 6.17 10.80 -3.65
CA ILE A 470 7.17 10.18 -2.79
C ILE A 470 7.98 9.19 -3.62
N LEU A 471 9.29 9.25 -3.42
CA LEU A 471 10.20 8.17 -3.76
C LEU A 471 10.55 7.42 -2.47
N ASP A 472 10.04 6.19 -2.37
CA ASP A 472 10.38 5.25 -1.32
C ASP A 472 11.47 4.31 -1.84
N ILE A 473 12.66 4.42 -1.26
CA ILE A 473 13.88 3.79 -1.75
C ILE A 473 14.37 2.81 -0.68
N SER A 474 14.25 1.52 -0.94
CA SER A 474 14.84 0.49 -0.08
C SER A 474 16.29 0.24 -0.50
N MET A 475 17.24 0.48 0.41
CA MET A 475 18.65 0.19 0.16
C MET A 475 18.91 -1.30 -0.03
N MET A 476 19.94 -1.63 -0.82
CA MET A 476 20.52 -2.97 -0.86
C MET A 476 21.11 -3.35 0.51
N THR A 477 21.14 -4.65 0.82
CA THR A 477 21.67 -5.13 2.09
C THR A 477 23.13 -4.67 2.28
N GLY A 478 23.41 -4.03 3.41
CA GLY A 478 24.74 -3.52 3.75
C GLY A 478 25.12 -2.17 3.12
N PHE A 479 24.18 -1.50 2.45
CA PHE A 479 24.36 -0.15 1.89
C PHE A 479 23.65 0.93 2.71
N ALA A 480 24.22 2.14 2.70
CA ALA A 480 23.58 3.36 3.21
C ALA A 480 23.87 4.58 2.31
N PRO A 481 22.94 5.54 2.20
CA PRO A 481 23.09 6.71 1.34
C PRO A 481 24.04 7.77 1.94
N ASP A 482 24.68 8.56 1.07
CA ASP A 482 25.51 9.71 1.45
C ASP A 482 24.63 10.89 1.89
N ILE A 483 24.73 11.26 3.16
CA ILE A 483 23.94 12.34 3.77
C ILE A 483 24.34 13.72 3.20
N GLY A 484 25.60 13.90 2.78
CA GLY A 484 26.08 15.15 2.19
C GLY A 484 25.42 15.46 0.86
N ASP A 485 25.28 14.46 0.00
CA ASP A 485 24.57 14.59 -1.28
C ASP A 485 23.08 14.89 -1.07
N LEU A 486 22.43 14.18 -0.14
CA LEU A 486 21.01 14.41 0.19
C LEU A 486 20.77 15.83 0.74
N ASN A 487 21.67 16.32 1.58
CA ASN A 487 21.62 17.70 2.06
C ASN A 487 21.70 18.70 0.90
N LEU A 488 22.63 18.50 -0.04
CA LEU A 488 22.79 19.38 -1.20
C LEU A 488 21.55 19.40 -2.10
N LEU A 489 20.92 18.24 -2.31
CA LEU A 489 19.67 18.14 -3.07
C LEU A 489 18.48 18.85 -2.39
N SER A 490 18.48 18.93 -1.05
CA SER A 490 17.44 19.59 -0.26
C SER A 490 17.65 21.10 -0.05
N SER A 491 18.90 21.56 0.07
CA SER A 491 19.23 22.93 0.48
C SER A 491 19.79 23.81 -0.64
N GLY A 492 19.98 23.27 -1.85
CA GLY A 492 20.49 24.02 -3.01
C GLY A 492 19.54 25.11 -3.51
N THR A 493 20.06 26.05 -4.32
CA THR A 493 19.27 27.16 -4.90
C THR A 493 18.16 26.70 -5.85
N ASP A 494 18.38 25.55 -6.51
CA ASP A 494 17.45 24.94 -7.47
C ASP A 494 16.59 23.81 -6.87
N ARG A 495 16.55 23.69 -5.52
CA ARG A 495 15.86 22.65 -4.71
C ARG A 495 15.16 21.55 -5.53
N TYR A 496 15.84 20.43 -5.73
CA TYR A 496 15.28 19.27 -6.43
C TYR A 496 14.44 18.38 -5.50
N ILE A 497 14.72 18.41 -4.19
CA ILE A 497 14.02 17.62 -3.18
C ILE A 497 13.50 18.57 -2.10
N SER A 498 12.26 18.38 -1.67
CA SER A 498 11.64 19.20 -0.61
C SER A 498 12.16 18.79 0.77
N LYS A 499 12.25 17.48 1.00
CA LYS A 499 12.72 16.86 2.25
C LYS A 499 13.16 15.42 1.99
N TYR A 500 14.03 14.88 2.84
CA TYR A 500 14.27 13.44 2.91
C TYR A 500 14.20 12.95 4.37
N GLU A 501 13.85 11.69 4.54
CA GLU A 501 13.76 11.00 5.83
C GLU A 501 14.46 9.64 5.76
N LEU A 502 15.28 9.34 6.75
CA LEU A 502 15.89 8.03 6.92
C LEU A 502 15.12 7.31 8.01
N ASN A 503 14.45 6.21 7.65
CA ASN A 503 13.66 5.48 8.63
C ASN A 503 14.62 4.68 9.52
N LYS A 504 14.75 5.09 10.79
CA LYS A 504 15.58 4.41 11.81
C LYS A 504 14.83 3.34 12.59
N ALA A 505 13.53 3.15 12.31
CA ALA A 505 12.72 2.14 12.97
C ALA A 505 13.11 0.75 12.43
N PHE A 506 13.54 -0.12 13.35
CA PHE A 506 13.82 -1.57 13.34
C PHE A 506 13.07 -2.46 12.32
N THR A 507 13.02 -2.09 11.05
CA THR A 507 12.61 -2.93 9.94
C THR A 507 13.86 -3.46 9.25
N ASN A 508 13.81 -4.70 8.77
CA ASN A 508 14.96 -5.44 8.24
C ASN A 508 15.61 -4.82 6.97
N LYS A 509 15.18 -3.62 6.53
CA LYS A 509 15.69 -2.89 5.37
C LYS A 509 15.86 -1.41 5.70
N ASN A 510 17.03 -0.85 5.39
CA ASN A 510 17.31 0.58 5.54
C ASN A 510 16.57 1.35 4.42
N THR A 511 15.49 2.06 4.75
CA THR A 511 14.66 2.79 3.77
C THR A 511 14.92 4.30 3.81
N LEU A 512 15.06 4.91 2.63
CA LEU A 512 15.16 6.34 2.41
C LEU A 512 13.88 6.83 1.74
N ILE A 513 13.23 7.81 2.34
CA ILE A 513 12.04 8.46 1.78
C ILE A 513 12.44 9.84 1.29
N ILE A 514 12.13 10.15 0.02
CA ILE A 514 12.38 11.44 -0.62
C ILE A 514 11.03 12.04 -1.03
N TYR A 515 10.81 13.30 -0.65
CA TYR A 515 9.62 14.07 -1.00
C TYR A 515 9.93 15.02 -2.16
N LEU A 516 9.17 14.90 -3.25
CA LEU A 516 9.23 15.78 -4.41
C LEU A 516 7.98 16.65 -4.45
N ASP A 517 8.13 17.98 -4.62
CA ASP A 517 7.01 18.93 -4.69
C ASP A 517 6.06 18.64 -5.86
N LYS A 518 6.61 18.21 -6.99
CA LYS A 518 5.91 17.81 -8.20
C LYS A 518 6.77 16.83 -9.00
N ILE A 519 6.15 16.13 -9.95
CA ILE A 519 6.87 15.39 -11.01
C ILE A 519 6.29 15.85 -12.35
N SER A 520 7.16 16.38 -13.21
CA SER A 520 6.77 16.83 -14.55
C SER A 520 6.09 15.72 -15.36
N HIS A 521 5.05 16.08 -16.12
CA HIS A 521 4.45 15.18 -17.12
C HIS A 521 5.16 15.25 -18.48
N SER A 522 5.89 16.34 -18.75
CA SER A 522 6.50 16.63 -20.05
C SER A 522 7.99 16.28 -20.10
N GLN A 523 8.72 16.43 -19.00
CA GLN A 523 10.16 16.15 -18.91
C GLN A 523 10.45 15.07 -17.86
N GLU A 524 11.53 14.33 -18.05
CA GLU A 524 12.01 13.36 -17.07
C GLU A 524 12.81 14.10 -15.98
N GLU A 525 12.41 13.95 -14.72
CA GLU A 525 13.11 14.52 -13.58
C GLU A 525 14.03 13.47 -12.97
N CYS A 526 15.32 13.79 -12.89
CA CYS A 526 16.36 12.87 -12.42
C CYS A 526 17.04 13.41 -11.16
N LEU A 527 17.30 12.51 -10.21
CA LEU A 527 18.13 12.76 -9.04
C LEU A 527 19.19 11.67 -8.92
N ALA A 528 20.36 12.03 -8.41
CA ALA A 528 21.44 11.09 -8.18
C ALA A 528 22.17 11.40 -6.87
N PHE A 529 22.53 10.35 -6.14
CA PHE A 529 23.30 10.45 -4.91
C PHE A 529 24.18 9.21 -4.71
N LYS A 530 25.23 9.34 -3.91
CA LYS A 530 26.13 8.23 -3.58
C LYS A 530 25.48 7.28 -2.56
N VAL A 531 25.77 5.99 -2.72
CA VAL A 531 25.49 4.94 -1.73
C VAL A 531 26.78 4.19 -1.39
N HIS A 532 27.00 3.94 -0.11
CA HIS A 532 28.22 3.34 0.44
C HIS A 532 27.94 1.94 0.97
N ARG A 533 28.81 0.98 0.65
CA ARG A 533 28.76 -0.38 1.18
C ARG A 533 29.60 -0.49 2.44
N PHE A 534 29.00 -0.86 3.56
CA PHE A 534 29.68 -1.06 4.86
C PHE A 534 29.90 -2.55 5.16
N PHE A 535 29.02 -3.43 4.69
CA PHE A 535 29.10 -4.87 4.92
C PHE A 535 29.24 -5.64 3.60
N ASN A 536 30.12 -6.64 3.58
CA ASN A 536 30.20 -7.59 2.48
C ASN A 536 29.24 -8.75 2.76
N VAL A 537 28.22 -8.91 1.93
CA VAL A 537 27.22 -9.98 2.02
C VAL A 537 27.31 -10.82 0.75
N GLY A 538 27.24 -12.15 0.86
CA GLY A 538 27.44 -13.07 -0.26
C GLY A 538 26.37 -12.95 -1.36
N LEU A 539 25.09 -12.97 -0.98
CA LEU A 539 23.95 -12.73 -1.88
C LEU A 539 23.30 -11.40 -1.49
N ILE A 540 23.60 -10.35 -2.27
CA ILE A 540 23.04 -9.01 -2.03
C ILE A 540 21.58 -9.02 -2.50
N GLN A 541 20.65 -8.70 -1.61
CA GLN A 541 19.26 -8.52 -2.01
C GLN A 541 19.14 -7.24 -2.84
N PRO A 542 18.42 -7.26 -3.98
CA PRO A 542 18.24 -6.06 -4.79
C PRO A 542 17.52 -4.96 -4.02
N GLY A 543 17.91 -3.73 -4.30
CA GLY A 543 17.21 -2.55 -3.84
C GLY A 543 15.95 -2.33 -4.70
N ALA A 544 15.06 -1.48 -4.20
CA ALA A 544 13.83 -1.13 -4.89
C ALA A 544 13.59 0.37 -4.74
N VAL A 545 13.08 0.98 -5.82
CA VAL A 545 12.56 2.34 -5.83
C VAL A 545 11.09 2.24 -6.18
N LYS A 546 10.25 2.77 -5.29
CA LYS A 546 8.82 2.93 -5.53
C LYS A 546 8.52 4.41 -5.63
N VAL A 547 7.99 4.83 -6.78
CA VAL A 547 7.39 6.16 -6.94
C VAL A 547 5.89 6.04 -6.80
N TYR A 548 5.28 6.96 -6.05
CA TYR A 548 3.84 7.09 -5.98
C TYR A 548 3.44 8.54 -5.72
N SER A 549 2.27 8.90 -6.22
CA SER A 549 1.65 10.15 -5.81
C SER A 549 1.29 10.04 -4.33
N TYR A 550 1.71 11.01 -3.51
CA TYR A 550 1.51 10.99 -2.05
C TYR A 550 0.05 10.70 -1.67
N TYR A 551 -0.87 11.20 -2.49
CA TYR A 551 -2.29 11.22 -2.20
C TYR A 551 -3.11 10.15 -2.94
N ASN A 552 -2.55 9.48 -3.95
CA ASN A 552 -3.23 8.41 -4.69
C ASN A 552 -2.26 7.24 -4.92
N LEU A 553 -2.36 6.24 -4.06
CA LEU A 553 -1.49 5.06 -4.05
C LEU A 553 -1.73 4.12 -5.25
N ASP A 554 -2.86 4.25 -5.97
CA ASP A 554 -3.12 3.47 -7.19
C ASP A 554 -2.23 3.92 -8.38
N LYS A 555 -1.69 5.15 -8.30
CA LYS A 555 -0.73 5.71 -9.27
C LYS A 555 0.67 5.49 -8.75
N THR A 556 1.23 4.33 -9.04
CA THR A 556 2.56 3.94 -8.57
C THR A 556 3.32 3.16 -9.64
N CYS A 557 4.64 3.19 -9.52
CA CYS A 557 5.56 2.38 -10.30
C CYS A 557 6.71 1.95 -9.38
N THR A 558 7.12 0.69 -9.48
CA THR A 558 8.21 0.12 -8.69
C THR A 558 9.24 -0.46 -9.65
N GLN A 559 10.51 -0.11 -9.44
CA GLN A 559 11.64 -0.69 -10.17
C GLN A 559 12.67 -1.22 -9.19
N PHE A 560 13.32 -2.33 -9.54
CA PHE A 560 14.39 -2.91 -8.75
C PHE A 560 15.75 -2.53 -9.35
N TYR A 561 16.79 -2.54 -8.53
CA TYR A 561 18.14 -2.26 -8.97
C TYR A 561 19.15 -3.19 -8.30
N HIS A 562 20.12 -3.65 -9.09
CA HIS A 562 21.22 -4.50 -8.66
C HIS A 562 22.50 -4.15 -9.44
N PRO A 563 23.72 -4.23 -8.85
CA PRO A 563 24.94 -3.80 -9.54
C PRO A 563 25.29 -4.61 -10.78
N GLU A 564 24.93 -5.90 -10.79
CA GLU A 564 25.28 -6.84 -11.87
C GLU A 564 24.11 -7.22 -12.79
N LYS A 565 22.87 -6.83 -12.44
CA LYS A 565 21.66 -7.26 -13.15
C LYS A 565 20.86 -6.04 -13.59
N GLU A 566 20.60 -5.95 -14.89
CA GLU A 566 20.03 -4.76 -15.53
C GLU A 566 18.60 -4.44 -15.07
N ASP A 567 17.78 -5.46 -14.78
CA ASP A 567 16.42 -5.31 -14.23
C ASP A 567 16.35 -5.40 -12.70
N GLY A 568 17.49 -5.61 -12.04
CA GLY A 568 17.59 -5.82 -10.61
C GLY A 568 16.90 -7.08 -10.08
N MET A 569 16.36 -7.96 -10.94
CA MET A 569 15.67 -9.17 -10.49
C MET A 569 16.66 -10.30 -10.22
N LEU A 570 16.30 -11.23 -9.35
CA LEU A 570 17.08 -12.47 -9.20
C LEU A 570 16.93 -13.32 -10.47
N SER A 571 18.03 -13.98 -10.87
CA SER A 571 18.10 -14.96 -11.94
C SER A 571 17.08 -16.06 -11.66
N LYS A 572 16.21 -16.30 -12.64
CA LYS A 572 15.11 -17.24 -12.52
C LYS A 572 15.08 -18.15 -13.74
N LEU A 573 14.75 -19.42 -13.51
CA LEU A 573 14.48 -20.39 -14.56
C LEU A 573 12.96 -20.50 -14.72
N CYS A 574 12.40 -19.91 -15.77
CA CYS A 574 10.96 -19.91 -16.02
C CYS A 574 10.61 -20.83 -17.19
N HIS A 575 9.67 -21.76 -16.99
CA HIS A 575 9.05 -22.52 -18.08
C HIS A 575 7.53 -22.34 -18.01
N ASN A 576 6.94 -21.71 -19.04
CA ASN A 576 5.58 -21.18 -19.02
C ASN A 576 5.35 -20.23 -17.83
N GLU A 577 4.33 -20.46 -16.99
CA GLU A 577 4.02 -19.62 -15.81
C GLU A 577 4.75 -20.04 -14.51
N MET A 578 5.54 -21.12 -14.55
CA MET A 578 6.27 -21.61 -13.37
C MET A 578 7.73 -21.20 -13.44
N CYS A 579 8.21 -20.49 -12.42
CA CYS A 579 9.59 -20.05 -12.30
C CYS A 579 10.25 -20.63 -11.05
N ARG A 580 11.51 -21.08 -11.16
CA ARG A 580 12.39 -21.45 -10.05
C ARG A 580 13.48 -20.40 -9.87
N CYS A 581 13.96 -20.19 -8.66
CA CYS A 581 15.16 -19.40 -8.40
C CYS A 581 16.39 -20.10 -9.01
N ALA A 582 17.21 -19.34 -9.74
CA ALA A 582 18.44 -19.81 -10.39
C ALA A 582 19.66 -19.00 -9.93
N GLU A 583 19.68 -18.48 -8.70
CA GLU A 583 20.85 -17.80 -8.11
C GLU A 583 21.97 -18.77 -7.76
N GLU A 584 21.64 -20.04 -7.54
CA GLU A 584 22.57 -21.05 -7.08
C GLU A 584 23.62 -21.43 -8.12
N ASN A 585 24.61 -22.23 -7.70
CA ASN A 585 25.63 -22.79 -8.57
C ASN A 585 25.01 -23.64 -9.69
N CYS A 586 25.67 -23.69 -10.84
CA CYS A 586 25.12 -24.31 -12.05
C CYS A 586 24.95 -25.82 -11.96
N PHE A 587 25.90 -26.49 -11.31
CA PHE A 587 25.93 -27.92 -11.02
C PHE A 587 27.00 -28.16 -9.96
N MET A 588 27.10 -29.38 -9.43
CA MET A 588 28.18 -29.72 -8.52
C MET A 588 29.53 -29.62 -9.25
N HIS A 589 30.31 -28.58 -8.96
CA HIS A 589 31.66 -28.43 -9.51
C HIS A 589 32.63 -29.38 -8.80
N HIS A 590 33.39 -30.15 -9.58
CA HIS A 590 34.50 -30.97 -9.08
C HIS A 590 35.80 -30.21 -9.36
N GLU A 591 36.23 -29.38 -8.41
CA GLU A 591 37.52 -28.69 -8.51
C GLU A 591 38.64 -29.72 -8.30
N ASN A 592 39.30 -30.13 -9.39
CA ASN A 592 40.65 -30.72 -9.44
C ASN A 592 41.02 -31.91 -8.50
N GLU A 593 40.05 -32.55 -7.85
CA GLU A 593 40.30 -33.79 -7.10
C GLU A 593 40.03 -35.01 -8.00
N GLN A 594 40.92 -36.01 -7.95
CA GLN A 594 40.70 -37.28 -8.63
C GLN A 594 39.53 -38.01 -7.97
N VAL A 595 38.31 -37.75 -8.44
CA VAL A 595 37.09 -38.40 -7.95
C VAL A 595 37.21 -39.91 -8.16
N THR A 596 37.19 -40.69 -7.09
CA THR A 596 37.23 -42.16 -7.15
C THR A 596 35.83 -42.75 -7.32
N TRP A 597 35.72 -44.05 -7.58
CA TRP A 597 34.41 -44.71 -7.66
C TRP A 597 33.70 -44.77 -6.29
N GLU A 598 34.45 -44.82 -5.18
CA GLU A 598 33.93 -44.77 -3.80
C GLU A 598 33.31 -43.41 -3.50
N ASP A 599 33.98 -42.31 -3.88
CA ASP A 599 33.43 -40.95 -3.70
C ASP A 599 32.14 -40.73 -4.48
N ARG A 600 32.03 -41.31 -5.69
CA ARG A 600 30.79 -41.26 -6.49
C ARG A 600 29.69 -42.08 -5.82
N LEU A 601 30.02 -43.23 -5.27
CA LEU A 601 29.08 -44.09 -4.55
C LEU A 601 28.50 -43.37 -3.34
N ASP A 602 29.36 -42.82 -2.49
CA ASP A 602 28.96 -42.08 -1.29
C ASP A 602 28.03 -40.91 -1.63
N LYS A 603 28.40 -40.08 -2.62
CA LYS A 603 27.58 -38.94 -3.04
C LYS A 603 26.27 -39.33 -3.72
N ALA A 604 26.28 -40.36 -4.56
CA ALA A 604 25.04 -40.85 -5.21
C ALA A 604 24.08 -41.54 -4.22
N CYS A 605 24.58 -41.89 -3.03
CA CYS A 605 23.85 -42.50 -1.94
C CYS A 605 23.47 -41.55 -0.80
N GLU A 606 23.82 -40.28 -0.90
CA GLU A 606 23.38 -39.27 0.07
C GLU A 606 21.84 -39.20 0.14
N PRO A 607 21.27 -39.00 1.35
CA PRO A 607 19.83 -38.84 1.52
C PRO A 607 19.28 -37.71 0.64
N GLY A 608 18.34 -38.05 -0.24
CA GLY A 608 17.69 -37.10 -1.15
C GLY A 608 18.05 -37.29 -2.63
N VAL A 609 19.16 -37.97 -2.95
CA VAL A 609 19.46 -38.34 -4.34
C VAL A 609 18.40 -39.32 -4.83
N ASP A 610 17.61 -38.89 -5.80
CA ASP A 610 16.41 -39.58 -6.26
C ASP A 610 16.71 -40.48 -7.45
N TYR A 611 17.48 -39.99 -8.43
CA TYR A 611 17.74 -40.71 -9.68
C TYR A 611 19.22 -40.76 -10.02
N VAL A 612 19.68 -41.85 -10.64
CA VAL A 612 21.03 -41.97 -11.23
C VAL A 612 20.93 -42.66 -12.59
N TYR A 613 21.32 -41.97 -13.64
CA TYR A 613 21.19 -42.44 -15.02
C TYR A 613 22.48 -42.30 -15.81
N LYS A 614 22.67 -43.21 -16.77
CA LYS A 614 23.54 -42.99 -17.92
C LYS A 614 22.70 -42.46 -19.07
N THR A 615 23.03 -41.27 -19.56
CA THR A 615 22.28 -40.58 -20.60
C THR A 615 23.15 -40.30 -21.81
N VAL A 616 22.55 -40.08 -22.99
CA VAL A 616 23.23 -39.53 -24.16
C VAL A 616 22.51 -38.27 -24.60
N LEU A 617 23.27 -37.22 -24.90
CA LEU A 617 22.68 -35.98 -25.39
C LEU A 617 22.29 -36.13 -26.86
N HIS A 618 20.99 -36.14 -27.14
CA HIS A 618 20.48 -36.26 -28.52
C HIS A 618 20.44 -34.91 -29.24
N LYS A 619 19.94 -33.87 -28.58
CA LYS A 619 19.75 -32.53 -29.17
C LYS A 619 19.85 -31.43 -28.12
N LYS A 620 20.35 -30.26 -28.51
CA LYS A 620 20.27 -29.02 -27.74
C LYS A 620 19.27 -28.04 -28.34
N GLU A 621 18.46 -27.44 -27.49
CA GLU A 621 17.56 -26.34 -27.83
C GLU A 621 17.93 -25.13 -26.97
N LEU A 622 18.57 -24.15 -27.60
CA LEU A 622 19.04 -22.94 -26.91
C LEU A 622 17.93 -21.90 -26.89
N SER A 623 17.70 -21.26 -25.74
CA SER A 623 16.80 -20.11 -25.58
C SER A 623 17.53 -18.94 -24.93
N ASP A 624 16.83 -17.81 -24.82
CA ASP A 624 17.34 -16.57 -24.24
C ASP A 624 17.39 -16.63 -22.70
N ASP A 625 16.54 -17.46 -22.07
CA ASP A 625 16.46 -17.61 -20.61
C ASP A 625 17.10 -18.91 -20.08
N PHE A 626 16.95 -20.01 -20.81
CA PHE A 626 17.43 -21.35 -20.42
C PHE A 626 17.75 -22.22 -21.63
N ASP A 627 18.55 -23.25 -21.44
CA ASP A 627 18.85 -24.27 -22.45
C ASP A 627 18.13 -25.56 -22.10
N GLU A 628 17.51 -26.18 -23.10
CA GLU A 628 16.97 -27.53 -23.00
C GLU A 628 17.92 -28.53 -23.68
N TYR A 629 18.32 -29.55 -22.94
CA TYR A 629 19.16 -30.65 -23.38
C TYR A 629 18.30 -31.91 -23.44
N VAL A 630 17.98 -32.38 -24.64
CA VAL A 630 17.18 -33.60 -24.84
C VAL A 630 18.09 -34.80 -24.67
N MET A 631 17.98 -35.47 -23.53
CA MET A 631 18.79 -36.62 -23.14
C MET A 631 18.00 -37.91 -23.34
N VAL A 632 18.61 -38.93 -23.94
CA VAL A 632 18.04 -40.28 -24.03
C VAL A 632 18.61 -41.14 -22.91
N ILE A 633 17.74 -41.76 -22.11
CA ILE A 633 18.16 -42.64 -21.02
C ILE A 633 18.69 -43.96 -21.60
N LYS A 634 19.99 -44.24 -21.43
CA LYS A 634 20.63 -45.48 -21.92
C LYS A 634 20.67 -46.58 -20.87
N GLN A 635 20.85 -46.20 -19.60
CA GLN A 635 20.86 -47.15 -18.49
C GLN A 635 20.32 -46.47 -17.24
N ILE A 636 19.50 -47.22 -16.50
CA ILE A 636 18.95 -46.80 -15.20
C ILE A 636 19.81 -47.48 -14.13
N ILE A 637 20.61 -46.69 -13.41
CA ILE A 637 21.51 -47.19 -12.36
C ILE A 637 20.77 -47.17 -11.01
N LYS A 638 20.03 -46.09 -10.73
CA LYS A 638 19.10 -45.96 -9.60
C LYS A 638 17.78 -45.39 -10.11
N SER A 639 16.68 -46.09 -9.83
CA SER A 639 15.34 -45.62 -10.17
C SER A 639 14.92 -44.55 -9.18
N GLY A 640 14.27 -43.49 -9.69
CA GLY A 640 13.77 -42.38 -8.88
C GLY A 640 12.25 -42.24 -8.97
N THR A 641 11.77 -41.04 -8.64
CA THR A 641 10.34 -40.69 -8.60
C THR A 641 9.70 -40.64 -10.01
N ASP A 642 10.49 -40.35 -11.05
CA ASP A 642 10.05 -40.50 -12.45
C ASP A 642 10.23 -41.95 -12.94
N GLU A 643 9.13 -42.54 -13.40
CA GLU A 643 9.07 -43.92 -13.93
C GLU A 643 9.53 -43.94 -15.40
N VAL A 644 10.81 -43.64 -15.61
CA VAL A 644 11.42 -43.63 -16.95
C VAL A 644 11.84 -45.02 -17.39
N GLN A 645 11.75 -45.30 -18.70
CA GLN A 645 12.24 -46.54 -19.31
C GLN A 645 13.49 -46.28 -20.15
N VAL A 646 14.33 -47.31 -20.30
CA VAL A 646 15.49 -47.27 -21.19
C VAL A 646 15.04 -46.96 -22.62
N GLY A 647 15.69 -45.99 -23.26
CA GLY A 647 15.38 -45.49 -24.59
C GLY A 647 14.42 -44.30 -24.63
N GLN A 648 13.83 -43.90 -23.51
CA GLN A 648 12.99 -42.70 -23.45
C GLN A 648 13.82 -41.41 -23.44
N GLU A 649 13.24 -40.36 -24.02
CA GLU A 649 13.79 -39.01 -23.98
C GLU A 649 13.30 -38.25 -22.73
N ARG A 650 14.19 -37.45 -22.16
CA ARG A 650 13.91 -36.51 -21.08
C ARG A 650 14.63 -35.19 -21.34
N LYS A 651 13.96 -34.11 -20.98
CA LYS A 651 14.49 -32.75 -21.12
C LYS A 651 15.22 -32.37 -19.85
N PHE A 652 16.51 -32.06 -19.98
CA PHE A 652 17.31 -31.46 -18.91
C PHE A 652 17.41 -29.96 -19.17
N ILE A 653 17.06 -29.14 -18.20
CA ILE A 653 16.93 -27.69 -18.35
C ILE A 653 17.98 -27.01 -17.47
N SER A 654 18.76 -26.09 -18.03
CA SER A 654 19.73 -25.29 -17.27
C SER A 654 19.64 -23.82 -17.64
N HIS A 655 19.91 -22.92 -16.69
CA HIS A 655 19.89 -21.49 -16.95
C HIS A 655 21.00 -21.09 -17.93
N ILE A 656 20.76 -20.09 -18.79
CA ILE A 656 21.72 -19.65 -19.82
C ILE A 656 23.12 -19.34 -19.26
N LYS A 657 23.20 -18.80 -18.03
CA LYS A 657 24.46 -18.54 -17.31
C LYS A 657 25.37 -19.78 -17.19
N CYS A 658 24.78 -20.98 -17.19
CA CYS A 658 25.45 -22.24 -16.99
C CYS A 658 25.98 -22.88 -18.28
N ARG A 659 25.63 -22.33 -19.44
CA ARG A 659 26.03 -22.81 -20.77
C ARG A 659 27.56 -22.92 -20.90
N ALA A 660 28.29 -21.91 -20.41
CA ALA A 660 29.74 -21.87 -20.47
C ALA A 660 30.42 -22.89 -19.53
N SER A 661 29.78 -23.23 -18.41
CA SER A 661 30.32 -24.18 -17.42
C SER A 661 30.01 -25.63 -17.79
N LEU A 662 28.80 -25.93 -18.30
CA LEU A 662 28.34 -27.29 -18.60
C LEU A 662 28.99 -27.91 -19.84
N LYS A 663 29.20 -27.13 -20.91
CA LYS A 663 29.86 -27.55 -22.16
C LYS A 663 29.45 -28.94 -22.69
N LEU A 664 28.18 -29.33 -22.54
CA LEU A 664 27.68 -30.62 -23.04
C LEU A 664 27.85 -30.71 -24.56
N GLN A 665 27.93 -31.90 -25.14
CA GLN A 665 28.16 -32.17 -26.56
C GLN A 665 27.16 -33.18 -27.09
N GLU A 666 26.58 -32.91 -28.25
CA GLU A 666 25.61 -33.83 -28.87
C GLU A 666 26.32 -35.14 -29.27
N GLY A 667 25.65 -36.27 -29.04
CA GLY A 667 26.18 -37.60 -29.30
C GLY A 667 27.08 -38.19 -28.21
N LYS A 668 27.45 -37.41 -27.17
CA LYS A 668 28.27 -37.90 -26.04
C LYS A 668 27.42 -38.44 -24.90
N HIS A 669 27.97 -39.40 -24.15
CA HIS A 669 27.35 -39.97 -22.96
C HIS A 669 27.70 -39.18 -21.70
N TYR A 670 26.78 -39.17 -20.74
CA TYR A 670 26.93 -38.51 -19.45
C TYR A 670 26.41 -39.38 -18.31
N LEU A 671 27.11 -39.36 -17.18
CA LEU A 671 26.59 -39.79 -15.89
C LEU A 671 25.86 -38.62 -15.25
N THR A 672 24.59 -38.83 -14.89
CA THR A 672 23.75 -37.77 -14.30
C THR A 672 22.98 -38.30 -13.09
N TRP A 673 23.03 -37.56 -11.98
CA TRP A 673 22.15 -37.77 -10.83
C TRP A 673 21.73 -36.45 -10.19
N GLY A 674 20.65 -36.48 -9.43
CA GLY A 674 20.12 -35.30 -8.76
C GLY A 674 19.06 -35.62 -7.73
N LEU A 675 18.50 -34.57 -7.13
CA LEU A 675 17.49 -34.67 -6.08
C LEU A 675 16.08 -34.77 -6.68
N SER A 676 15.11 -35.20 -5.88
CA SER A 676 13.70 -35.20 -6.30
C SER A 676 13.16 -33.79 -6.53
N SER A 677 13.74 -32.77 -5.87
CA SER A 677 13.41 -31.36 -6.08
C SER A 677 13.82 -30.82 -7.46
N ASP A 678 14.69 -31.54 -8.18
CA ASP A 678 15.12 -31.19 -9.54
C ASP A 678 14.12 -31.63 -10.61
N LEU A 679 13.15 -32.47 -10.25
CA LEU A 679 12.06 -32.86 -11.13
C LEU A 679 11.08 -31.69 -11.27
N TRP A 680 10.79 -31.31 -12.52
CA TRP A 680 9.93 -30.18 -12.85
C TRP A 680 8.84 -30.59 -13.85
N GLY A 681 7.59 -30.20 -13.57
CA GLY A 681 6.44 -30.57 -14.39
C GLY A 681 5.57 -31.66 -13.76
N ARG A 682 4.64 -32.24 -14.54
CA ARG A 682 3.73 -33.30 -14.11
C ARG A 682 3.82 -34.48 -15.06
N LYS A 683 3.67 -35.72 -14.57
CA LYS A 683 3.58 -36.92 -15.41
C LYS A 683 2.53 -36.71 -16.53
N PRO A 684 2.83 -37.05 -17.80
CA PRO A 684 4.02 -37.76 -18.28
C PRO A 684 5.22 -36.85 -18.67
N ASN A 685 5.08 -35.53 -18.57
CA ASN A 685 6.07 -34.55 -19.07
C ASN A 685 6.94 -34.01 -17.92
N ILE A 686 7.75 -34.89 -17.33
CA ILE A 686 8.74 -34.48 -16.31
C ILE A 686 10.02 -34.04 -17.03
N SER A 687 10.49 -32.85 -16.67
CA SER A 687 11.79 -32.30 -17.04
C SER A 687 12.70 -32.30 -15.81
N TYR A 688 14.00 -32.29 -16.04
CA TYR A 688 15.03 -32.32 -15.00
C TYR A 688 15.77 -30.99 -14.99
N ILE A 689 15.77 -30.27 -13.87
CA ILE A 689 16.52 -29.03 -13.73
C ILE A 689 17.94 -29.36 -13.32
N ILE A 690 18.92 -28.86 -14.07
CA ILE A 690 20.33 -28.90 -13.69
C ILE A 690 20.59 -27.70 -12.76
N GLY A 691 20.71 -27.98 -11.47
CA GLY A 691 21.00 -27.01 -10.40
C GLY A 691 22.21 -27.42 -9.55
N LYS A 692 22.47 -26.71 -8.45
CA LYS A 692 23.69 -26.87 -7.64
C LYS A 692 23.96 -28.29 -7.12
N ASP A 693 22.89 -29.08 -6.92
CA ASP A 693 22.93 -30.43 -6.37
C ASP A 693 22.82 -31.51 -7.46
N THR A 694 22.84 -31.10 -8.74
CA THR A 694 22.85 -32.02 -9.88
C THR A 694 24.29 -32.35 -10.26
N TRP A 695 24.60 -33.64 -10.39
CA TRP A 695 25.86 -34.14 -10.91
C TRP A 695 25.76 -34.36 -12.42
N VAL A 696 26.73 -33.85 -13.17
CA VAL A 696 26.83 -34.08 -14.61
C VAL A 696 28.30 -34.32 -14.96
N GLU A 697 28.62 -35.55 -15.37
CA GLU A 697 29.98 -35.97 -15.68
C GLU A 697 30.04 -36.64 -17.05
N LEU A 698 31.04 -36.27 -17.86
CA LEU A 698 31.23 -36.87 -19.19
C LEU A 698 31.61 -38.35 -19.04
N TRP A 699 30.91 -39.21 -19.76
CA TRP A 699 31.19 -40.64 -19.84
C TRP A 699 31.89 -40.92 -21.19
N PRO A 700 33.19 -41.25 -21.21
CA PRO A 700 33.92 -41.49 -22.46
C PRO A 700 33.38 -42.67 -23.26
N GLU A 701 33.45 -42.58 -24.58
CA GLU A 701 33.06 -43.69 -25.47
C GLU A 701 34.03 -44.89 -25.37
N ALA A 702 33.63 -46.04 -25.90
CA ALA A 702 34.41 -47.28 -25.79
C ALA A 702 35.82 -47.20 -26.45
N ASP A 703 35.96 -46.40 -27.51
CA ASP A 703 37.22 -46.09 -28.17
C ASP A 703 38.05 -45.09 -27.35
N GLU A 704 37.43 -44.06 -26.78
CA GLU A 704 38.10 -43.06 -25.92
C GLU A 704 38.61 -43.67 -24.61
N CYS A 705 37.97 -44.74 -24.11
CA CYS A 705 38.45 -45.50 -22.94
C CYS A 705 39.76 -46.27 -23.20
N GLN A 706 40.21 -46.41 -24.45
CA GLN A 706 41.52 -47.01 -24.76
C GLN A 706 42.67 -46.02 -24.54
N ASP A 707 42.38 -44.72 -24.46
CA ASP A 707 43.38 -43.70 -24.18
C ASP A 707 43.84 -43.79 -22.72
N GLN A 708 45.15 -43.69 -22.49
CA GLN A 708 45.76 -43.82 -21.18
C GLN A 708 45.22 -42.80 -20.15
N GLU A 709 44.74 -41.65 -20.63
CA GLU A 709 44.16 -40.59 -19.81
C GLU A 709 42.75 -40.94 -19.29
N ASN A 710 41.95 -41.69 -20.06
CA ASN A 710 40.56 -42.02 -19.74
C ASN A 710 40.40 -43.43 -19.15
N GLN A 711 41.41 -44.28 -19.24
CA GLN A 711 41.35 -45.69 -18.81
C GLN A 711 40.91 -45.83 -17.35
N LYS A 712 41.46 -45.01 -16.44
CA LYS A 712 41.09 -45.00 -15.01
C LYS A 712 39.64 -44.56 -14.81
N LEU A 713 39.23 -43.46 -15.47
CA LEU A 713 37.87 -42.94 -15.37
C LEU A 713 36.82 -43.97 -15.84
N CYS A 714 37.07 -44.63 -16.96
CA CYS A 714 36.15 -45.65 -17.46
C CYS A 714 36.05 -46.88 -16.53
N GLN A 715 37.16 -47.30 -15.92
CA GLN A 715 37.16 -48.38 -14.91
C GLN A 715 36.40 -47.98 -13.64
N ASP A 716 36.59 -46.75 -13.17
CA ASP A 716 35.90 -46.23 -11.99
C ASP A 716 34.38 -46.11 -12.24
N LEU A 717 33.97 -45.57 -13.38
CA LEU A 717 32.54 -45.46 -13.76
C LEU A 717 31.86 -46.82 -13.91
N ALA A 718 32.57 -47.80 -14.47
CA ALA A 718 32.08 -49.19 -14.58
C ALA A 718 31.91 -49.82 -13.19
N SER A 719 32.92 -49.68 -12.32
CA SER A 719 32.92 -50.22 -10.96
C SER A 719 31.83 -49.59 -10.09
N PHE A 720 31.63 -48.27 -10.21
CA PHE A 720 30.52 -47.54 -9.58
C PHE A 720 29.16 -48.10 -10.02
N THR A 721 28.99 -48.30 -11.33
CA THR A 721 27.72 -48.78 -11.90
C THR A 721 27.40 -50.20 -11.46
N GLU A 722 28.38 -51.10 -11.48
CA GLU A 722 28.20 -52.48 -11.01
C GLU A 722 27.85 -52.52 -9.52
N ASN A 723 28.56 -51.77 -8.68
CA ASN A 723 28.28 -51.71 -7.24
C ASN A 723 26.87 -51.15 -6.95
N MET A 724 26.50 -50.04 -7.59
CA MET A 724 25.17 -49.43 -7.39
C MET A 724 24.02 -50.35 -7.80
N ILE A 725 24.18 -51.11 -8.89
CA ILE A 725 23.13 -52.02 -9.37
C ILE A 725 23.03 -53.28 -8.49
N VAL A 726 24.16 -53.83 -8.05
CA VAL A 726 24.21 -55.10 -7.31
C VAL A 726 23.91 -54.91 -5.82
N PHE A 727 24.54 -53.92 -5.18
CA PHE A 727 24.49 -53.72 -3.73
C PHE A 727 23.57 -52.57 -3.32
N GLY A 728 23.28 -51.64 -4.24
CA GLY A 728 22.53 -50.43 -3.91
C GLY A 728 23.31 -49.52 -2.96
N CYS A 729 22.59 -48.60 -2.32
CA CYS A 729 23.18 -47.72 -1.32
C CYS A 729 23.27 -48.40 0.05
N PRO A 730 24.40 -48.26 0.76
CA PRO A 730 24.49 -48.70 2.16
C PRO A 730 23.50 -47.89 3.02
N ASN A 731 22.77 -48.56 3.91
CA ASN A 731 21.79 -47.94 4.82
C ASN A 731 22.45 -47.05 5.88
#